data_AF-A0A1A9S0Q8-F1
#
_entry.id   AF-A0A1A9S0Q8-F1
#
_cell.length_a   1.000
_cell.length_b   1.000
_cell.length_c   1.000
_cell.angle_alpha   90.00
_cell.angle_beta   90.00
_cell.angle_gamma   90.00
#
_symmetry.space_group_name_H-M   'P 1'
#
loop_
_entity.id
_entity.type
_entity.pdbx_description
1 polymer ?
#
loop_
_entity_poly.entity_id
_entity_poly.type
_entity_poly.pdbx_seq_one_letter_code
_entity_poly.pdbx_strand_id
1 'polypeptide(L)'
;MAAGRISATSTDAINGSQLHATQTVIGNVAGSVKNILGGNAAVGADGKLSMSNIGGTGKGNIHEAIQASRTTVSSNNGSLTVTKTTNGTTGADNYDLSVNAQGLAESAQLPVVYTKADGSKVYKHTDGKFYTQPNGAGTQVAAGDVIASMQNAAGSTTEPTTLANVKSNLADTTNAVNNPANNSRADFAGKGNNAATVNDVLNAGFTVQGNGVNKDFVTHGDTVNFANGQGTVAKVTSTNGVTTVKVDTPMTYADASGNPTNTPTNRVNLVGGTAGNPVTLGNVADGTVAAGSKEAVNGGQLYATNQNVAKGINFGGTTGSNNYKLGDTINVKGDSNITSTTIAGGTQLALNPNLNVTSVTTTDAAGNKTVTNGSGVTITPAAGGGNPVSLTTGGLNNGGNKITNVARGTDGTDAVNVNQLNAAKAAATSKIEAGNGISVSSTPNADGSTTYKVAADTTALNVGDGTGGNPAGKVIAPAPADANKLATAGDIVKAINNSGFNIDAGGNVAGNHSATLAKPGSTLTLKAGNGLTVKQEVDGNGNQSYTYALNAQSVVQSAQTPVAYTKADGSKVYKHTDGKFYTQPNGAGTQVAAGDVIASMQNAAGSTTEPTTLANVKSNLADTTNAVNNPANNSRADFAGKGNNAATVNDVLNAGFTVQGNGVNKDFVTHGDTVNFANGQGTVAKVTSTNGVTTVKVDTPMTYADASGNPTNTPTNRVNLVGGTAGNPVTLGNVADGTVAAGSKEAVNGGQLYATNQNVAKGINFGGTTGSNNYKLGDTINVKGDSNITSTTIAGGTQLALNPNLNVTSVTTTDAAGNKTVTNGSGVTITPAAGGGNPVSLTTGGLNNGGNKITNVARGTDGTDAVNVNQLNAALGALSGTNNANIIALDAKVNDVANTANAGVAQAIATAGLPQAYLPGKNMVAVGGGYYKGETGYAVGFSTISDSGNWIIKATGSGNSRGNFGASIGAGYQW
;
A
#
# COMPACT_ATOMS: atom_id res chain seq x y z
N MET A 1 119.89 -65.98 109.21
CA MET A 1 118.93 -64.87 109.47
C MET A 1 117.56 -65.48 109.73
N ALA A 2 116.66 -64.79 110.44
CA ALA A 2 115.25 -65.18 110.46
C ALA A 2 114.62 -64.98 109.06
N ALA A 3 113.44 -65.56 108.82
CA ALA A 3 112.68 -65.29 107.61
C ALA A 3 112.14 -63.85 107.64
N GLY A 4 112.45 -63.05 106.62
CA GLY A 4 111.91 -61.70 106.50
C GLY A 4 110.40 -61.70 106.24
N ARG A 5 109.69 -60.71 106.80
CA ARG A 5 108.25 -60.55 106.53
C ARG A 5 108.00 -60.29 105.05
N ILE A 6 106.94 -60.89 104.52
CA ILE A 6 106.38 -60.54 103.22
C ILE A 6 105.24 -59.55 103.47
N SER A 7 105.56 -58.25 103.44
CA SER A 7 104.59 -57.15 103.41
C SER A 7 105.22 -55.95 102.69
N ALA A 8 104.40 -55.01 102.20
CA ALA A 8 104.89 -53.80 101.52
C ALA A 8 105.71 -52.85 102.43
N THR A 9 105.68 -53.06 103.75
CA THR A 9 106.40 -52.29 104.77
C THR A 9 107.50 -53.09 105.47
N SER A 10 107.83 -54.27 104.94
CA SER A 10 108.99 -55.05 105.36
C SER A 10 110.22 -54.66 104.54
N THR A 11 111.29 -54.27 105.22
CA THR A 11 112.64 -54.17 104.65
C THR A 11 113.50 -55.39 105.03
N ASP A 12 112.88 -56.46 105.53
CA ASP A 12 113.56 -57.68 105.94
C ASP A 12 114.00 -58.51 104.70
N ALA A 13 115.13 -59.21 104.78
CA ALA A 13 115.59 -60.07 103.68
C ALA A 13 114.82 -61.40 103.59
N ILE A 14 114.39 -61.76 102.37
CA ILE A 14 113.79 -63.08 102.06
C ILE A 14 114.87 -64.16 101.87
N ASN A 15 114.52 -65.42 102.14
CA ASN A 15 115.42 -66.57 102.13
C ASN A 15 115.03 -67.66 101.10
N GLY A 16 115.90 -68.65 100.93
CA GLY A 16 115.80 -69.65 99.85
C GLY A 16 114.54 -70.52 99.85
N SER A 17 113.89 -70.76 100.99
CA SER A 17 112.64 -71.55 101.01
C SER A 17 111.44 -70.76 100.49
N GLN A 18 111.47 -69.42 100.60
CA GLN A 18 110.41 -68.54 100.08
C GLN A 18 110.40 -68.51 98.53
N LEU A 19 111.54 -68.74 97.87
CA LEU A 19 111.64 -68.81 96.40
C LEU A 19 111.15 -70.16 95.83
N HIS A 20 111.39 -71.27 96.53
CA HIS A 20 111.06 -72.61 96.03
C HIS A 20 109.55 -72.82 95.82
N ALA A 21 108.72 -72.26 96.70
CA ALA A 21 107.26 -72.45 96.68
C ALA A 21 106.58 -71.97 95.39
N THR A 22 107.08 -70.89 94.77
CA THR A 22 106.50 -70.30 93.55
C THR A 22 106.65 -71.21 92.34
N GLN A 23 107.77 -71.95 92.23
CA GLN A 23 108.09 -72.71 91.02
C GLN A 23 107.19 -73.93 90.80
N THR A 24 106.64 -74.50 91.88
CA THR A 24 105.80 -75.71 91.87
C THR A 24 104.43 -75.48 91.22
N VAL A 25 103.86 -74.29 91.33
CA VAL A 25 102.47 -74.02 90.88
C VAL A 25 102.33 -74.11 89.35
N ILE A 26 103.33 -73.62 88.61
CA ILE A 26 103.30 -73.52 87.15
C ILE A 26 103.23 -74.90 86.48
N GLY A 27 103.88 -75.92 87.05
CA GLY A 27 103.91 -77.27 86.49
C GLY A 27 102.54 -77.96 86.43
N ASN A 28 101.60 -77.59 87.30
CA ASN A 28 100.29 -78.26 87.39
C ASN A 28 99.37 -77.90 86.21
N VAL A 29 99.47 -76.68 85.66
CA VAL A 29 98.55 -76.17 84.61
C VAL A 29 98.69 -76.95 83.29
N ALA A 30 99.91 -77.37 82.95
CA ALA A 30 100.17 -78.13 81.72
C ALA A 30 99.52 -79.53 81.71
N GLY A 31 99.16 -80.09 82.88
CA GLY A 31 98.55 -81.42 82.98
C GLY A 31 97.10 -81.48 82.54
N SER A 32 96.28 -80.47 82.87
CA SER A 32 94.82 -80.54 82.71
C SER A 32 94.36 -80.59 81.25
N VAL A 33 95.05 -79.88 80.34
CA VAL A 33 94.65 -79.79 78.92
C VAL A 33 94.78 -81.12 78.19
N LYS A 34 95.79 -81.93 78.55
CA LYS A 34 96.05 -83.25 77.96
C LYS A 34 94.87 -84.21 78.12
N ASN A 35 94.18 -84.17 79.26
CA ASN A 35 93.12 -85.12 79.60
C ASN A 35 91.78 -84.82 78.92
N ILE A 36 91.49 -83.56 78.58
CA ILE A 36 90.22 -83.16 77.94
C ILE A 36 90.15 -83.64 76.49
N LEU A 37 91.29 -83.64 75.78
CA LEU A 37 91.37 -84.01 74.36
C LEU A 37 91.46 -85.54 74.16
N GLY A 38 91.93 -86.27 75.17
CA GLY A 38 92.03 -87.73 75.15
C GLY A 38 93.03 -88.29 74.16
N GLY A 39 92.90 -89.58 73.84
CA GLY A 39 93.70 -90.25 72.81
C GLY A 39 95.21 -90.16 73.04
N ASN A 40 95.97 -89.86 71.97
CA ASN A 40 97.43 -89.84 71.96
C ASN A 40 98.03 -88.43 72.16
N ALA A 41 97.43 -87.63 73.06
CA ALA A 41 97.94 -86.30 73.42
C ALA A 41 99.28 -86.35 74.18
N ALA A 42 100.23 -85.49 73.80
CA ALA A 42 101.55 -85.36 74.45
C ALA A 42 101.92 -83.88 74.71
N VAL A 43 102.82 -83.62 75.67
CA VAL A 43 103.37 -82.29 75.99
C VAL A 43 104.90 -82.31 75.85
N GLY A 44 105.46 -81.36 75.10
CA GLY A 44 106.91 -81.23 74.88
C GLY A 44 107.65 -80.51 76.01
N ALA A 45 108.98 -80.68 76.07
CA ALA A 45 109.85 -80.00 77.05
C ALA A 45 109.95 -78.47 76.85
N ASP A 46 109.39 -77.97 75.75
CA ASP A 46 109.19 -76.56 75.40
C ASP A 46 107.76 -76.03 75.76
N GLY A 47 106.82 -76.92 76.11
CA GLY A 47 105.43 -76.61 76.43
C GLY A 47 104.38 -76.88 75.33
N LYS A 48 104.71 -77.59 74.24
CA LYS A 48 103.86 -77.75 73.04
C LYS A 48 103.02 -79.05 73.00
N LEU A 49 101.93 -79.12 72.21
CA LEU A 49 100.96 -80.25 72.16
C LEU A 49 100.72 -80.85 70.73
N SER A 50 100.32 -82.14 70.63
CA SER A 50 100.05 -82.88 69.37
C SER A 50 99.11 -84.11 69.51
N MET A 51 98.56 -84.67 68.39
CA MET A 51 97.61 -85.84 68.34
C MET A 51 97.43 -86.42 66.91
N SER A 52 96.76 -87.58 66.73
CA SER A 52 96.58 -88.17 65.36
C SER A 52 95.35 -89.06 65.00
N ASN A 53 94.41 -89.42 65.88
CA ASN A 53 93.21 -90.22 65.49
C ASN A 53 92.02 -89.97 66.42
N ILE A 54 90.81 -89.78 65.87
CA ILE A 54 89.59 -89.48 66.63
C ILE A 54 88.42 -90.40 66.25
N GLY A 55 87.73 -90.91 67.28
CA GLY A 55 86.44 -91.61 67.16
C GLY A 55 86.45 -92.97 66.45
N GLY A 56 87.63 -93.49 66.08
CA GLY A 56 87.74 -94.74 65.30
C GLY A 56 87.50 -94.57 63.80
N THR A 57 87.38 -93.34 63.29
CA THR A 57 87.10 -93.05 61.87
C THR A 57 88.36 -92.95 61.00
N GLY A 58 89.56 -93.04 61.61
CA GLY A 58 90.84 -92.94 60.92
C GLY A 58 91.25 -91.50 60.57
N LYS A 59 90.67 -90.50 61.26
CA LYS A 59 90.80 -89.06 60.95
C LYS A 59 91.45 -88.29 62.10
N GLY A 60 92.23 -87.27 61.76
CA GLY A 60 92.96 -86.42 62.72
C GLY A 60 92.13 -85.32 63.40
N ASN A 61 90.85 -85.17 63.04
CA ASN A 61 89.93 -84.20 63.63
C ASN A 61 88.52 -84.82 63.77
N ILE A 62 87.65 -84.18 64.57
CA ILE A 62 86.30 -84.69 64.92
C ILE A 62 85.34 -84.67 63.72
N HIS A 63 85.52 -83.76 62.75
CA HIS A 63 84.45 -83.37 61.83
C HIS A 63 84.25 -84.37 60.67
N GLU A 64 85.32 -85.01 60.19
CA GLU A 64 85.28 -85.99 59.10
C GLU A 64 84.58 -87.33 59.47
N ALA A 65 84.01 -87.45 60.67
CA ALA A 65 83.52 -88.70 61.24
C ALA A 65 82.04 -89.06 60.96
N ILE A 66 81.18 -88.10 60.61
CA ILE A 66 79.72 -88.22 60.75
C ILE A 66 78.97 -88.51 59.42
N GLN A 67 79.67 -88.50 58.28
CA GLN A 67 79.07 -88.32 56.94
C GLN A 67 78.39 -89.55 56.27
N ALA A 68 77.99 -90.61 57.00
CA ALA A 68 78.11 -91.99 56.45
C ALA A 68 76.95 -93.03 56.60
N SER A 69 75.63 -92.71 56.64
CA SER A 69 74.61 -93.79 56.74
C SER A 69 73.18 -93.56 56.15
N ARG A 70 72.90 -94.28 55.03
CA ARG A 70 71.59 -94.75 54.47
C ARG A 70 70.61 -93.74 53.81
N THR A 71 69.50 -94.28 53.27
CA THR A 71 68.96 -93.98 51.92
C THR A 71 67.54 -93.37 51.87
N THR A 72 67.15 -92.74 50.75
CA THR A 72 65.97 -91.84 50.61
C THR A 72 65.05 -92.12 49.39
N VAL A 73 63.85 -91.54 49.43
CA VAL A 73 62.90 -91.35 48.30
C VAL A 73 62.87 -89.85 47.95
N SER A 74 62.57 -89.45 46.71
CA SER A 74 62.68 -88.05 46.25
C SER A 74 61.44 -87.46 45.56
N SER A 75 61.27 -86.14 45.72
CA SER A 75 60.42 -85.26 44.91
C SER A 75 61.32 -84.26 44.19
N ASN A 76 60.98 -83.88 42.95
CA ASN A 76 61.87 -83.13 42.06
C ASN A 76 61.73 -81.59 42.14
N ASN A 77 60.75 -81.06 42.87
CA ASN A 77 60.54 -79.61 43.01
C ASN A 77 60.02 -79.13 44.38
N GLY A 78 59.86 -80.02 45.37
CA GLY A 78 59.59 -79.63 46.76
C GLY A 78 58.20 -79.05 47.08
N SER A 79 57.24 -79.08 46.14
CA SER A 79 55.87 -78.59 46.37
C SER A 79 55.01 -79.51 47.25
N LEU A 80 55.42 -80.78 47.36
CA LEU A 80 54.78 -81.84 48.15
C LEU A 80 55.71 -82.30 49.28
N THR A 81 55.20 -82.31 50.51
CA THR A 81 55.86 -82.99 51.64
C THR A 81 55.35 -84.43 51.72
N VAL A 82 56.24 -85.40 51.84
CA VAL A 82 55.91 -86.83 51.96
C VAL A 82 56.35 -87.34 53.33
N THR A 83 55.40 -87.70 54.19
CA THR A 83 55.67 -88.17 55.56
C THR A 83 55.57 -89.69 55.63
N LYS A 84 56.64 -90.34 56.08
CA LYS A 84 56.71 -91.79 56.28
C LYS A 84 56.26 -92.16 57.70
N THR A 85 55.37 -93.14 57.85
CA THR A 85 55.06 -93.77 59.15
C THR A 85 55.07 -95.29 59.03
N THR A 86 55.65 -95.99 60.02
CA THR A 86 55.69 -97.47 60.07
C THR A 86 54.67 -97.95 61.10
N ASN A 87 53.75 -98.84 60.71
CA ASN A 87 52.73 -99.34 61.64
C ASN A 87 53.33 -100.35 62.62
N GLY A 88 53.41 -99.98 63.90
CA GLY A 88 54.11 -100.74 64.95
C GLY A 88 53.57 -102.14 65.25
N THR A 89 52.38 -102.50 64.77
CA THR A 89 51.79 -103.84 64.96
C THR A 89 52.02 -104.79 63.78
N THR A 90 52.41 -104.28 62.60
CA THR A 90 52.52 -105.09 61.37
C THR A 90 53.78 -104.84 60.53
N GLY A 91 54.59 -103.81 60.84
CA GLY A 91 55.87 -103.56 60.19
C GLY A 91 55.80 -102.99 58.76
N ALA A 92 54.61 -102.63 58.27
CA ALA A 92 54.44 -101.98 56.98
C ALA A 92 54.67 -100.46 57.06
N ASP A 93 55.30 -99.91 56.02
CA ASP A 93 55.50 -98.47 55.83
C ASP A 93 54.34 -97.85 55.03
N ASN A 94 53.79 -96.74 55.52
CA ASN A 94 52.73 -95.97 54.87
C ASN A 94 53.16 -94.50 54.68
N TYR A 95 52.64 -93.83 53.66
CA TYR A 95 53.07 -92.48 53.27
C TYR A 95 51.87 -91.52 53.14
N ASP A 96 52.02 -90.30 53.67
CA ASP A 96 51.01 -89.25 53.68
C ASP A 96 51.54 -87.92 53.08
N LEU A 97 50.68 -87.10 52.48
CA LEU A 97 51.08 -86.00 51.58
C LEU A 97 50.38 -84.65 51.83
N SER A 98 51.14 -83.55 51.79
CA SER A 98 50.61 -82.18 51.98
C SER A 98 51.31 -81.10 51.14
N VAL A 99 50.70 -79.91 51.04
CA VAL A 99 51.06 -78.79 50.13
C VAL A 99 51.16 -77.46 50.91
N ASN A 100 52.07 -76.56 50.53
CA ASN A 100 52.30 -75.26 51.19
C ASN A 100 51.79 -74.07 50.36
N ALA A 101 50.86 -73.27 50.91
CA ALA A 101 50.25 -72.14 50.23
C ALA A 101 51.04 -70.81 50.30
N GLN A 102 51.82 -70.56 51.37
CA GLN A 102 52.45 -69.25 51.58
C GLN A 102 53.55 -68.96 50.53
N GLY A 103 54.27 -70.00 50.10
CA GLY A 103 55.34 -69.89 49.09
C GLY A 103 54.85 -69.50 47.68
N LEU A 104 53.56 -69.67 47.36
CA LEU A 104 52.98 -69.19 46.10
C LEU A 104 52.76 -67.67 46.09
N ALA A 105 52.63 -67.02 47.26
CA ALA A 105 52.49 -65.57 47.34
C ALA A 105 53.86 -64.88 47.26
N GLU A 106 54.88 -65.41 47.95
CA GLU A 106 56.22 -64.81 48.03
C GLU A 106 57.05 -64.99 46.75
N SER A 107 56.60 -65.82 45.81
CA SER A 107 57.17 -65.97 44.47
C SER A 107 56.54 -65.04 43.42
N ALA A 108 55.49 -64.27 43.77
CA ALA A 108 54.89 -63.26 42.91
C ALA A 108 55.43 -61.85 43.24
N GLN A 109 56.12 -61.21 42.29
CA GLN A 109 56.67 -59.86 42.48
C GLN A 109 55.55 -58.81 42.52
N LEU A 110 55.44 -58.08 43.64
CA LEU A 110 54.50 -56.96 43.81
C LEU A 110 55.26 -55.62 43.80
N PRO A 111 54.74 -54.57 43.14
CA PRO A 111 55.48 -53.32 42.90
C PRO A 111 55.61 -52.38 44.11
N VAL A 112 54.83 -52.62 45.17
CA VAL A 112 54.85 -51.84 46.42
C VAL A 112 55.24 -52.76 47.57
N VAL A 113 56.22 -52.37 48.36
CA VAL A 113 56.71 -53.10 49.53
C VAL A 113 56.71 -52.20 50.76
N TYR A 114 56.75 -52.79 51.95
CA TYR A 114 56.86 -52.04 53.20
C TYR A 114 58.34 -51.90 53.60
N THR A 115 58.75 -50.69 53.95
CA THR A 115 60.09 -50.37 54.43
C THR A 115 60.04 -49.47 55.66
N LYS A 116 61.18 -49.22 56.31
CA LYS A 116 61.34 -48.04 57.18
C LYS A 116 61.69 -46.80 56.35
N ALA A 117 61.82 -45.65 57.02
CA ALA A 117 62.31 -44.40 56.44
C ALA A 117 63.77 -44.46 55.92
N ASP A 118 64.58 -45.43 56.37
CA ASP A 118 65.93 -45.72 55.86
C ASP A 118 65.92 -46.57 54.56
N GLY A 119 64.74 -46.94 54.05
CA GLY A 119 64.55 -47.80 52.88
C GLY A 119 64.73 -49.30 53.14
N SER A 120 65.09 -49.74 54.35
CA SER A 120 65.21 -51.17 54.68
C SER A 120 63.84 -51.86 54.76
N LYS A 121 63.72 -53.04 54.13
CA LYS A 121 62.46 -53.82 54.04
C LYS A 121 61.96 -54.30 55.41
N VAL A 122 60.64 -54.40 55.53
CA VAL A 122 59.95 -55.04 56.65
C VAL A 122 58.83 -55.96 56.15
N TYR A 123 58.62 -57.07 56.85
CA TYR A 123 57.73 -58.17 56.46
C TYR A 123 56.55 -58.23 57.42
N LYS A 124 55.32 -58.35 56.90
CA LYS A 124 54.12 -58.48 57.73
C LYS A 124 53.87 -59.96 58.08
N HIS A 125 53.79 -60.26 59.37
CA HIS A 125 53.59 -61.62 59.88
C HIS A 125 52.11 -61.91 60.20
N THR A 126 51.79 -63.18 60.48
CA THR A 126 50.41 -63.68 60.67
C THR A 126 49.73 -63.16 61.95
N ASP A 127 50.50 -62.62 62.89
CA ASP A 127 50.02 -61.86 64.06
C ASP A 127 49.63 -60.40 63.73
N GLY A 128 49.73 -60.00 62.46
CA GLY A 128 49.37 -58.67 61.95
C GLY A 128 50.45 -57.60 62.10
N LYS A 129 51.59 -57.92 62.73
CA LYS A 129 52.70 -56.98 62.97
C LYS A 129 53.76 -57.03 61.86
N PHE A 130 54.66 -56.06 61.85
CA PHE A 130 55.78 -55.98 60.92
C PHE A 130 57.10 -56.34 61.61
N TYR A 131 57.96 -57.08 60.93
CA TYR A 131 59.25 -57.58 61.43
C TYR A 131 60.38 -57.35 60.41
N THR A 132 61.63 -57.29 60.87
CA THR A 132 62.80 -57.06 59.99
C THR A 132 63.27 -58.29 59.19
N GLN A 133 62.72 -59.49 59.43
CA GLN A 133 62.98 -60.70 58.65
C GLN A 133 61.68 -61.50 58.40
N PRO A 134 61.67 -62.47 57.45
CA PRO A 134 60.50 -63.32 57.19
C PRO A 134 60.10 -64.23 58.35
N ASN A 135 58.92 -64.86 58.24
CA ASN A 135 58.41 -65.88 59.18
C ASN A 135 58.39 -65.45 60.66
N GLY A 136 58.23 -64.15 60.94
CA GLY A 136 58.19 -63.60 62.29
C GLY A 136 59.55 -63.55 63.00
N ALA A 137 60.65 -63.85 62.29
CA ALA A 137 62.00 -63.70 62.81
C ALA A 137 62.45 -62.22 62.79
N GLY A 138 63.50 -61.92 63.58
CA GLY A 138 64.03 -60.56 63.69
C GLY A 138 63.23 -59.67 64.63
N THR A 139 63.34 -58.35 64.43
CA THR A 139 62.84 -57.33 65.36
C THR A 139 61.51 -56.76 64.87
N GLN A 140 60.53 -56.59 65.77
CA GLN A 140 59.26 -55.94 65.44
C GLN A 140 59.48 -54.45 65.14
N VAL A 141 58.77 -53.92 64.13
CA VAL A 141 58.78 -52.49 63.75
C VAL A 141 57.42 -51.87 64.08
N ALA A 142 57.41 -50.61 64.53
CA ALA A 142 56.19 -49.90 64.90
C ALA A 142 55.46 -49.36 63.66
N ALA A 143 54.13 -49.44 63.64
CA ALA A 143 53.33 -49.19 62.45
C ALA A 143 53.39 -47.75 61.91
N GLY A 144 53.81 -46.76 62.72
CA GLY A 144 54.02 -45.38 62.28
C GLY A 144 55.33 -45.16 61.51
N ASP A 145 56.32 -46.03 61.70
CA ASP A 145 57.64 -45.96 61.04
C ASP A 145 57.69 -46.78 59.74
N VAL A 146 56.59 -47.46 59.40
CA VAL A 146 56.45 -48.29 58.20
C VAL A 146 55.89 -47.46 57.05
N ILE A 147 56.71 -47.25 56.03
CA ILE A 147 56.36 -46.53 54.81
C ILE A 147 56.10 -47.53 53.69
N ALA A 148 55.07 -47.27 52.88
CA ALA A 148 54.84 -47.99 51.63
C ALA A 148 55.77 -47.42 50.55
N SER A 149 56.80 -48.18 50.18
CA SER A 149 57.87 -47.76 49.29
C SER A 149 57.84 -48.54 47.97
N MET A 150 58.20 -47.88 46.89
CA MET A 150 58.30 -48.51 45.57
C MET A 150 59.52 -49.43 45.50
N GLN A 151 59.30 -50.66 45.07
CA GLN A 151 60.35 -51.63 44.78
C GLN A 151 60.87 -51.39 43.36
N ASN A 152 62.19 -51.20 43.19
CA ASN A 152 62.78 -51.16 41.85
C ASN A 152 62.95 -52.57 41.25
N ALA A 153 63.08 -52.67 39.92
CA ALA A 153 63.13 -53.97 39.22
C ALA A 153 64.33 -54.87 39.59
N ALA A 154 65.38 -54.32 40.23
CA ALA A 154 66.51 -55.06 40.76
C ALA A 154 66.34 -55.47 42.25
N GLY A 155 65.17 -55.21 42.84
CA GLY A 155 64.86 -55.57 44.24
C GLY A 155 65.32 -54.55 45.29
N SER A 156 65.87 -53.40 44.88
CA SER A 156 66.26 -52.30 45.78
C SER A 156 65.07 -51.41 46.17
N THR A 157 65.23 -50.72 47.30
CA THR A 157 64.28 -49.80 47.92
C THR A 157 64.93 -48.49 48.39
N THR A 158 66.25 -48.34 48.21
CA THR A 158 67.02 -47.13 48.53
C THR A 158 67.47 -46.37 47.28
N GLU A 159 67.62 -47.08 46.15
CA GLU A 159 67.89 -46.49 44.83
C GLU A 159 66.59 -45.94 44.23
N PRO A 160 66.52 -44.65 43.83
CA PRO A 160 65.33 -44.08 43.21
C PRO A 160 64.86 -44.86 41.97
N THR A 161 63.55 -45.05 41.83
CA THR A 161 62.94 -45.77 40.69
C THR A 161 61.81 -44.97 40.07
N THR A 162 61.68 -45.03 38.75
CA THR A 162 60.63 -44.37 37.99
C THR A 162 59.30 -45.10 38.13
N LEU A 163 58.24 -44.37 38.47
CA LEU A 163 56.86 -44.87 38.33
C LEU A 163 56.44 -44.67 36.87
N ALA A 164 56.29 -45.76 36.12
CA ALA A 164 55.64 -45.71 34.81
C ALA A 164 54.23 -45.12 34.96
N ASN A 165 53.81 -44.32 33.96
CA ASN A 165 52.59 -43.51 33.96
C ASN A 165 52.48 -42.37 34.99
N VAL A 166 53.41 -42.19 35.95
CA VAL A 166 53.63 -40.88 36.59
C VAL A 166 54.53 -40.06 35.67
N LYS A 167 53.97 -39.70 34.52
CA LYS A 167 54.68 -39.09 33.40
C LYS A 167 55.01 -37.63 33.74
N SER A 168 56.30 -37.26 33.71
CA SER A 168 56.67 -35.89 33.34
C SER A 168 56.47 -35.73 31.83
N ASN A 169 55.87 -34.61 31.42
CA ASN A 169 55.25 -34.47 30.10
C ASN A 169 55.98 -33.54 29.14
N LEU A 170 57.00 -32.84 29.64
CA LEU A 170 57.82 -31.88 28.92
C LEU A 170 59.17 -32.51 28.57
N ALA A 171 59.74 -32.10 27.45
CA ALA A 171 61.11 -32.45 27.06
C ALA A 171 62.05 -31.27 27.35
N ASP A 172 63.31 -31.53 27.69
CA ASP A 172 64.34 -30.50 27.83
C ASP A 172 64.53 -29.76 26.50
N THR A 173 63.99 -28.54 26.41
CA THR A 173 64.05 -27.69 25.22
C THR A 173 65.37 -26.94 25.16
N THR A 174 66.43 -27.65 24.79
CA THR A 174 67.76 -27.06 24.56
C THR A 174 67.71 -26.03 23.42
N ASN A 175 67.87 -24.75 23.77
CA ASN A 175 68.08 -23.61 22.88
C ASN A 175 67.06 -23.45 21.74
N ALA A 176 65.80 -23.17 22.08
CA ALA A 176 64.81 -22.65 21.12
C ALA A 176 65.14 -21.21 20.68
N VAL A 177 66.04 -21.04 19.71
CA VAL A 177 66.41 -19.72 19.12
C VAL A 177 65.34 -19.20 18.14
N ASN A 178 64.25 -19.95 17.94
CA ASN A 178 63.08 -19.58 17.13
C ASN A 178 61.80 -20.00 17.85
N ASN A 179 60.70 -19.30 17.55
CA ASN A 179 59.38 -19.49 18.16
C ASN A 179 58.94 -20.97 18.22
N PRO A 180 58.71 -21.56 19.43
CA PRO A 180 58.28 -22.94 19.59
C PRO A 180 56.79 -23.12 19.22
N ALA A 181 56.52 -23.21 17.92
CA ALA A 181 55.20 -23.19 17.32
C ALA A 181 54.26 -24.39 17.64
N ASN A 182 54.51 -25.15 18.71
CA ASN A 182 53.79 -26.42 18.97
C ASN A 182 53.60 -26.81 20.46
N ASN A 183 53.66 -25.87 21.42
CA ASN A 183 53.22 -26.16 22.80
C ASN A 183 51.68 -26.16 22.89
N SER A 184 51.04 -27.29 22.61
CA SER A 184 49.58 -27.40 22.62
C SER A 184 49.03 -27.55 24.04
N ARG A 185 47.97 -26.80 24.38
CA ARG A 185 47.23 -26.99 25.65
C ARG A 185 46.67 -28.41 25.80
N ALA A 186 46.44 -29.13 24.70
CA ALA A 186 46.02 -30.53 24.72
C ALA A 186 47.05 -31.45 25.38
N ASP A 187 48.36 -31.15 25.24
CA ASP A 187 49.44 -31.95 25.80
C ASP A 187 49.55 -31.83 27.33
N PHE A 188 48.79 -30.92 27.95
CA PHE A 188 48.73 -30.71 29.40
C PHE A 188 47.39 -31.14 30.03
N ALA A 189 46.41 -31.55 29.21
CA ALA A 189 45.14 -32.06 29.70
C ALA A 189 45.33 -33.31 30.58
N GLY A 190 44.70 -33.31 31.76
CA GLY A 190 44.77 -34.41 32.73
C GLY A 190 46.05 -34.49 33.58
N LYS A 191 46.97 -33.52 33.50
CA LYS A 191 48.32 -33.58 34.08
C LYS A 191 48.54 -32.54 35.20
N GLY A 192 47.58 -32.44 36.11
CA GLY A 192 47.44 -31.31 37.05
C GLY A 192 48.39 -31.26 38.26
N ASN A 193 49.35 -32.19 38.40
CA ASN A 193 50.18 -32.35 39.61
C ASN A 193 51.69 -32.21 39.32
N ASN A 194 52.07 -31.46 38.29
CA ASN A 194 53.47 -31.35 37.82
C ASN A 194 54.02 -29.93 38.09
N ALA A 195 55.27 -29.83 38.55
CA ALA A 195 55.97 -28.55 38.71
C ALA A 195 56.54 -28.07 37.37
N ALA A 196 56.51 -26.76 37.13
CA ALA A 196 57.09 -26.11 35.95
C ALA A 196 58.48 -25.52 36.26
N THR A 197 59.35 -25.40 35.26
CA THR A 197 60.71 -24.87 35.41
C THR A 197 60.82 -23.37 35.09
N VAL A 198 61.91 -22.73 35.51
CA VAL A 198 62.21 -21.33 35.12
C VAL A 198 62.32 -21.16 33.59
N ASN A 199 62.79 -22.19 32.87
CA ASN A 199 62.77 -22.19 31.40
C ASN A 199 61.36 -22.32 30.81
N ASP A 200 60.46 -23.07 31.46
CA ASP A 200 59.05 -23.12 31.05
C ASP A 200 58.36 -21.76 31.28
N VAL A 201 58.74 -21.02 32.33
CA VAL A 201 58.25 -19.65 32.56
C VAL A 201 58.76 -18.71 31.45
N LEU A 202 60.08 -18.62 31.21
CA LEU A 202 60.65 -17.67 30.24
C LEU A 202 60.33 -17.97 28.76
N ASN A 203 59.77 -19.15 28.46
CA ASN A 203 59.23 -19.48 27.15
C ASN A 203 57.69 -19.61 27.13
N ALA A 204 57.03 -19.37 28.27
CA ALA A 204 55.62 -19.03 28.29
C ALA A 204 55.41 -17.59 27.82
N GLY A 205 54.18 -17.30 27.41
CA GLY A 205 53.82 -16.09 26.69
C GLY A 205 52.48 -16.25 26.00
N PHE A 206 52.14 -15.31 25.12
CA PHE A 206 50.91 -15.37 24.35
C PHE A 206 51.12 -14.93 22.90
N THR A 207 50.46 -15.63 21.98
CA THR A 207 50.46 -15.26 20.56
C THR A 207 49.58 -14.04 20.33
N VAL A 208 50.16 -12.96 19.82
CA VAL A 208 49.37 -11.84 19.28
C VAL A 208 48.91 -12.21 17.87
N GLN A 209 47.59 -12.24 17.67
CA GLN A 209 46.97 -12.52 16.38
C GLN A 209 46.37 -11.26 15.77
N GLY A 210 46.66 -11.02 14.48
CA GLY A 210 45.97 -10.04 13.65
C GLY A 210 44.96 -10.76 12.77
N ASN A 211 43.66 -10.54 13.02
CA ASN A 211 42.54 -11.20 12.34
C ASN A 211 42.66 -12.74 12.33
N GLY A 212 43.00 -13.34 13.48
CA GLY A 212 43.15 -14.79 13.65
C GLY A 212 44.46 -15.37 13.10
N VAL A 213 45.29 -14.58 12.42
CA VAL A 213 46.62 -14.99 11.93
C VAL A 213 47.68 -14.57 12.95
N ASN A 214 48.50 -15.52 13.41
CA ASN A 214 49.65 -15.24 14.28
C ASN A 214 50.53 -14.14 13.66
N LYS A 215 50.84 -13.10 14.44
CA LYS A 215 51.75 -12.00 14.04
C LYS A 215 53.01 -11.98 14.89
N ASP A 216 52.88 -12.28 16.18
CA ASP A 216 53.99 -12.29 17.13
C ASP A 216 53.72 -13.28 18.27
N PHE A 217 54.74 -13.64 19.04
CA PHE A 217 54.63 -14.41 20.28
C PHE A 217 55.27 -13.63 21.42
N VAL A 218 54.44 -12.93 22.19
CA VAL A 218 54.85 -12.04 23.28
C VAL A 218 55.24 -12.89 24.48
N THR A 219 56.54 -12.90 24.78
CA THR A 219 57.14 -13.50 25.98
C THR A 219 57.30 -12.45 27.08
N HIS A 220 57.75 -12.86 28.26
CA HIS A 220 58.07 -11.91 29.32
C HIS A 220 59.25 -11.01 28.93
N GLY A 221 59.09 -9.70 29.12
CA GLY A 221 60.02 -8.65 28.72
C GLY A 221 59.64 -7.91 27.42
N ASP A 222 58.80 -8.50 26.56
CA ASP A 222 58.44 -7.91 25.26
C ASP A 222 57.51 -6.68 25.39
N THR A 223 57.28 -5.96 24.29
CA THR A 223 56.53 -4.67 24.29
C THR A 223 55.37 -4.65 23.30
N VAL A 224 54.17 -4.30 23.77
CA VAL A 224 52.95 -4.13 22.95
C VAL A 224 52.61 -2.65 22.81
N ASN A 225 52.59 -2.13 21.57
CA ASN A 225 52.34 -0.71 21.29
C ASN A 225 51.00 -0.45 20.58
N PHE A 226 50.17 0.41 21.17
CA PHE A 226 48.90 0.87 20.58
C PHE A 226 49.09 2.23 19.89
N ALA A 227 49.03 2.26 18.56
CA ALA A 227 49.23 3.45 17.74
C ALA A 227 47.92 3.98 17.10
N ASN A 228 47.88 5.28 16.80
CA ASN A 228 46.82 5.92 16.02
C ASN A 228 46.71 5.31 14.60
N GLY A 229 45.50 5.31 14.04
CA GLY A 229 45.21 4.92 12.66
C GLY A 229 44.47 6.02 11.89
N GLN A 230 44.15 5.75 10.63
CA GLN A 230 43.31 6.68 9.86
C GLN A 230 41.88 6.64 10.39
N GLY A 231 41.39 7.77 10.90
CA GLY A 231 40.08 7.88 11.56
C GLY A 231 40.02 7.32 13.00
N THR A 232 41.14 6.90 13.57
CA THR A 232 41.21 6.35 14.94
C THR A 232 42.37 6.93 15.76
N VAL A 233 42.10 7.33 17.01
CA VAL A 233 43.12 7.80 17.95
C VAL A 233 43.26 6.80 19.10
N ALA A 234 44.43 6.20 19.26
CA ALA A 234 44.73 5.29 20.36
C ALA A 234 45.14 6.07 21.61
N LYS A 235 44.53 5.73 22.75
CA LYS A 235 44.72 6.42 24.03
C LYS A 235 44.96 5.41 25.15
N VAL A 236 46.17 5.40 25.70
CA VAL A 236 46.61 4.45 26.73
C VAL A 236 47.05 5.20 27.99
N THR A 237 46.54 4.76 29.14
CA THR A 237 46.78 5.36 30.46
C THR A 237 46.85 4.27 31.52
N SER A 238 47.92 4.22 32.32
CA SER A 238 47.99 3.37 33.52
C SER A 238 47.64 4.14 34.78
N THR A 239 46.97 3.47 35.72
CA THR A 239 46.79 3.93 37.11
C THR A 239 46.61 2.70 38.00
N ASN A 240 47.35 2.62 39.11
CA ASN A 240 47.20 1.60 40.17
C ASN A 240 47.17 0.13 39.68
N GLY A 241 48.10 -0.29 38.82
CA GLY A 241 48.17 -1.68 38.30
C GLY A 241 47.11 -2.00 37.22
N VAL A 242 46.43 -0.98 36.69
CA VAL A 242 45.44 -1.12 35.62
C VAL A 242 45.85 -0.32 34.39
N THR A 243 46.37 -1.01 33.37
CA THR A 243 46.60 -0.41 32.05
C THR A 243 45.26 -0.27 31.33
N THR A 244 44.77 0.96 31.14
CA THR A 244 43.56 1.22 30.35
C THR A 244 43.90 1.60 28.91
N VAL A 245 43.32 0.88 27.95
CA VAL A 245 43.47 1.11 26.50
C VAL A 245 42.12 1.54 25.91
N LYS A 246 42.11 2.62 25.12
CA LYS A 246 40.95 3.13 24.39
C LYS A 246 41.30 3.48 22.94
N VAL A 247 40.27 3.52 22.09
CA VAL A 247 40.35 4.00 20.69
C VAL A 247 39.20 4.97 20.44
N ASP A 248 39.50 6.19 20.02
CA ASP A 248 38.50 7.24 19.76
C ASP A 248 38.31 7.42 18.23
N THR A 249 37.09 7.72 17.76
CA THR A 249 36.70 7.94 16.35
C THR A 249 35.84 9.21 16.17
N PRO A 250 35.73 9.81 14.96
CA PRO A 250 34.90 10.99 14.70
C PRO A 250 33.39 10.71 14.64
N MET A 251 32.91 9.53 15.08
CA MET A 251 31.50 9.13 15.07
C MET A 251 31.12 8.46 16.38
N THR A 252 30.25 9.07 17.17
CA THR A 252 29.87 8.56 18.50
C THR A 252 28.42 8.09 18.55
N TYR A 253 28.14 7.00 19.27
CA TYR A 253 26.75 6.65 19.61
C TYR A 253 26.15 7.76 20.46
N ALA A 254 24.86 8.04 20.29
CA ALA A 254 24.16 9.09 21.02
C ALA A 254 22.89 8.60 21.71
N ASP A 255 22.57 9.17 22.86
CA ASP A 255 21.34 8.87 23.60
C ASP A 255 20.09 9.52 22.96
N ALA A 256 18.92 9.34 23.60
CA ALA A 256 17.66 9.93 23.13
C ALA A 256 17.69 11.48 23.09
N SER A 257 18.47 12.10 23.97
CA SER A 257 18.68 13.55 24.03
C SER A 257 19.70 14.05 22.99
N GLY A 258 20.60 13.18 22.53
CA GLY A 258 21.68 13.47 21.59
C GLY A 258 23.06 13.56 22.24
N ASN A 259 23.22 13.23 23.52
CA ASN A 259 24.53 13.21 24.19
C ASN A 259 25.35 11.97 23.78
N PRO A 260 26.68 12.07 23.69
CA PRO A 260 27.55 10.90 23.46
C PRO A 260 27.35 9.81 24.51
N THR A 261 27.33 8.54 24.09
CA THR A 261 27.20 7.38 24.97
C THR A 261 28.12 6.23 24.55
N ASN A 262 28.49 5.40 25.51
CA ASN A 262 29.32 4.21 25.32
C ASN A 262 28.48 2.93 25.11
N THR A 263 27.15 3.04 25.17
CA THR A 263 26.21 1.96 24.83
C THR A 263 25.78 2.10 23.37
N PRO A 264 25.84 1.05 22.54
CA PRO A 264 25.32 1.09 21.18
C PRO A 264 23.84 1.50 21.14
N THR A 265 23.51 2.51 20.35
CA THR A 265 22.14 3.00 20.12
C THR A 265 21.87 3.14 18.62
N ASN A 266 20.61 3.31 18.23
CA ASN A 266 20.25 3.58 16.82
C ASN A 266 20.30 5.09 16.47
N ARG A 267 21.24 5.80 17.09
CA ARG A 267 21.58 7.20 16.81
C ARG A 267 23.09 7.39 16.91
N VAL A 268 23.67 8.06 15.93
CA VAL A 268 25.10 8.35 15.84
C VAL A 268 25.28 9.83 15.53
N ASN A 269 26.19 10.51 16.20
CA ASN A 269 26.55 11.90 15.91
C ASN A 269 27.97 11.97 15.33
N LEU A 270 28.17 12.85 14.34
CA LEU A 270 29.50 13.26 13.90
C LEU A 270 30.17 14.13 14.98
N VAL A 271 31.46 13.94 15.22
CA VAL A 271 32.26 14.71 16.19
C VAL A 271 33.45 15.35 15.48
N GLY A 272 33.44 16.69 15.39
CA GLY A 272 34.56 17.49 14.87
C GLY A 272 35.52 17.94 15.97
N GLY A 273 36.56 18.70 15.58
CA GLY A 273 37.56 19.25 16.51
C GLY A 273 37.00 20.22 17.57
N THR A 274 35.78 20.73 17.38
CA THR A 274 35.00 21.43 18.40
C THR A 274 33.71 20.66 18.65
N ALA A 275 33.54 20.15 19.86
CA ALA A 275 32.35 19.37 20.23
C ALA A 275 31.07 20.22 20.12
N GLY A 276 30.01 19.66 19.54
CA GLY A 276 28.71 20.32 19.36
C GLY A 276 28.57 21.18 18.11
N ASN A 277 29.66 21.48 17.39
CA ASN A 277 29.56 22.15 16.09
C ASN A 277 29.17 21.14 14.98
N PRO A 278 28.24 21.47 14.07
CA PRO A 278 27.89 20.63 12.93
C PRO A 278 29.07 20.34 12.01
N VAL A 279 29.10 19.12 11.46
CA VAL A 279 30.18 18.60 10.60
C VAL A 279 29.65 18.39 9.18
N THR A 280 30.38 18.89 8.18
CA THR A 280 30.08 18.64 6.76
C THR A 280 30.46 17.21 6.38
N LEU A 281 29.54 16.49 5.72
CA LEU A 281 29.77 15.14 5.19
C LEU A 281 29.96 15.23 3.67
N GLY A 282 31.22 15.35 3.24
CA GLY A 282 31.61 15.43 1.83
C GLY A 282 31.80 14.06 1.15
N ASN A 283 32.11 14.10 -0.15
CA ASN A 283 32.32 12.92 -1.01
C ASN A 283 31.16 11.91 -1.05
N VAL A 284 29.92 12.39 -0.85
CA VAL A 284 28.70 11.59 -0.97
C VAL A 284 28.31 11.49 -2.45
N ALA A 285 28.37 10.27 -2.98
CA ALA A 285 27.92 9.95 -4.33
C ALA A 285 26.43 10.29 -4.54
N ASP A 286 25.98 10.39 -5.79
CA ASP A 286 24.57 10.66 -6.10
C ASP A 286 23.73 9.42 -5.74
N GLY A 287 22.94 9.51 -4.66
CA GLY A 287 22.11 8.38 -4.20
C GLY A 287 20.94 8.08 -5.13
N THR A 288 20.53 6.81 -5.22
CA THR A 288 19.46 6.39 -6.15
C THR A 288 18.12 7.02 -5.76
N VAL A 289 17.64 8.01 -6.52
CA VAL A 289 16.35 8.68 -6.30
C VAL A 289 15.21 7.83 -6.90
N ALA A 290 14.81 6.80 -6.17
CA ALA A 290 13.75 5.87 -6.54
C ALA A 290 12.82 5.53 -5.37
N ALA A 291 11.60 5.07 -5.67
CA ALA A 291 10.64 4.65 -4.65
C ALA A 291 11.22 3.55 -3.74
N GLY A 292 11.09 3.71 -2.43
CA GLY A 292 11.62 2.78 -1.44
C GLY A 292 13.11 2.92 -1.12
N SER A 293 13.88 3.70 -1.90
CA SER A 293 15.33 3.91 -1.69
C SER A 293 15.68 4.35 -0.26
N LYS A 294 16.89 4.00 0.17
CA LYS A 294 17.48 4.28 1.49
C LYS A 294 18.84 4.99 1.39
N GLU A 295 19.26 5.37 0.19
CA GLU A 295 20.54 6.03 -0.04
C GLU A 295 20.45 7.52 0.29
N ALA A 296 21.53 8.09 0.84
CA ALA A 296 21.61 9.52 1.11
C ALA A 296 21.70 10.32 -0.20
N VAL A 297 21.14 11.53 -0.21
CA VAL A 297 21.24 12.48 -1.33
C VAL A 297 22.16 13.65 -0.99
N ASN A 298 22.78 14.22 -2.01
CA ASN A 298 23.72 15.33 -1.86
C ASN A 298 23.18 16.68 -2.40
N GLY A 299 23.97 17.74 -2.20
CA GLY A 299 23.64 19.10 -2.61
C GLY A 299 23.41 19.25 -4.11
N GLY A 300 24.10 18.47 -4.95
CA GLY A 300 23.89 18.46 -6.41
C GLY A 300 22.52 17.92 -6.82
N GLN A 301 22.05 16.87 -6.14
CA GLN A 301 20.73 16.30 -6.36
C GLN A 301 19.60 17.19 -5.83
N LEU A 302 19.77 17.79 -4.65
CA LEU A 302 18.80 18.76 -4.12
C LEU A 302 18.76 20.02 -4.98
N TYR A 303 19.90 20.48 -5.51
CA TYR A 303 19.97 21.57 -6.48
C TYR A 303 19.21 21.24 -7.76
N ALA A 304 19.39 20.05 -8.34
CA ALA A 304 18.64 19.63 -9.53
C ALA A 304 17.11 19.59 -9.29
N THR A 305 16.68 19.18 -8.10
CA THR A 305 15.27 19.27 -7.68
C THR A 305 14.82 20.73 -7.57
N ASN A 306 15.58 21.59 -6.89
CA ASN A 306 15.26 23.00 -6.72
C ASN A 306 15.17 23.75 -8.05
N GLN A 307 16.04 23.45 -9.01
CA GLN A 307 15.96 24.01 -10.37
C GLN A 307 14.70 23.56 -11.13
N ASN A 308 14.15 22.37 -10.84
CA ASN A 308 12.87 21.94 -11.40
C ASN A 308 11.68 22.62 -10.70
N VAL A 309 11.73 22.81 -9.38
CA VAL A 309 10.73 23.59 -8.62
C VAL A 309 10.71 25.05 -9.05
N ALA A 310 11.87 25.64 -9.31
CA ALA A 310 12.03 27.03 -9.73
C ALA A 310 11.52 27.33 -11.16
N LYS A 311 11.22 26.30 -11.98
CA LYS A 311 10.60 26.47 -13.31
C LYS A 311 9.16 26.99 -13.24
N GLY A 312 8.48 26.83 -12.10
CA GLY A 312 7.09 27.27 -11.94
C GLY A 312 6.10 26.60 -12.90
N ILE A 313 5.00 27.29 -13.17
CA ILE A 313 3.93 26.89 -14.09
C ILE A 313 3.80 27.95 -15.17
N ASN A 314 3.80 27.53 -16.44
CA ASN A 314 3.43 28.39 -17.55
C ASN A 314 1.90 28.35 -17.73
N PHE A 315 1.25 29.50 -17.67
CA PHE A 315 -0.19 29.64 -17.92
C PHE A 315 -0.43 30.72 -18.98
N GLY A 316 -1.25 30.42 -19.99
CA GLY A 316 -1.39 31.28 -21.16
C GLY A 316 -2.47 30.82 -22.13
N GLY A 317 -2.59 31.55 -23.24
CA GLY A 317 -3.50 31.27 -24.35
C GLY A 317 -2.82 31.43 -25.69
N THR A 318 -3.61 31.57 -26.77
CA THR A 318 -3.13 31.68 -28.15
C THR A 318 -2.27 32.92 -28.44
N THR A 319 -2.31 33.93 -27.57
CA THR A 319 -1.57 35.20 -27.70
C THR A 319 -0.30 35.28 -26.83
N GLY A 320 -0.01 34.25 -26.02
CA GLY A 320 1.19 34.21 -25.16
C GLY A 320 0.95 33.54 -23.80
N SER A 321 2.01 33.40 -23.02
CA SER A 321 1.99 32.79 -21.68
C SER A 321 2.85 33.55 -20.68
N ASN A 322 2.47 33.41 -19.39
CA ASN A 322 3.20 33.95 -18.24
C ASN A 322 3.68 32.79 -17.36
N ASN A 323 4.79 32.99 -16.65
CA ASN A 323 5.34 32.02 -15.71
C ASN A 323 5.05 32.43 -14.26
N TYR A 324 4.56 31.47 -13.46
CA TYR A 324 4.16 31.67 -12.07
C TYR A 324 4.90 30.67 -11.16
N LYS A 325 5.46 31.13 -10.05
CA LYS A 325 6.17 30.29 -9.07
C LYS A 325 5.17 29.60 -8.13
N LEU A 326 5.65 28.59 -7.39
CA LEU A 326 4.82 27.94 -6.38
C LEU A 326 4.47 28.91 -5.25
N GLY A 327 3.17 29.06 -4.99
CA GLY A 327 2.58 30.06 -4.10
C GLY A 327 2.10 31.35 -4.78
N ASP A 328 2.46 31.62 -6.04
CA ASP A 328 1.91 32.77 -6.78
C ASP A 328 0.42 32.56 -7.10
N THR A 329 -0.32 33.66 -7.31
CA THR A 329 -1.76 33.64 -7.62
C THR A 329 -2.07 33.90 -9.08
N ILE A 330 -2.58 32.88 -9.77
CA ILE A 330 -3.11 32.95 -11.13
C ILE A 330 -4.58 33.38 -11.05
N ASN A 331 -4.84 34.63 -11.44
CA ASN A 331 -6.18 35.21 -11.46
C ASN A 331 -6.77 35.19 -12.87
N VAL A 332 -7.83 34.40 -13.08
CA VAL A 332 -8.67 34.48 -14.27
C VAL A 332 -9.66 35.63 -14.08
N LYS A 333 -9.68 36.61 -14.97
CA LYS A 333 -10.60 37.75 -14.90
C LYS A 333 -11.54 37.76 -16.09
N GLY A 334 -12.83 37.96 -15.80
CA GLY A 334 -13.83 38.30 -16.80
C GLY A 334 -13.89 39.80 -17.07
N ASP A 335 -14.85 40.21 -17.90
CA ASP A 335 -15.10 41.59 -18.32
C ASP A 335 -16.55 42.02 -17.97
N SER A 336 -17.14 42.96 -18.71
CA SER A 336 -18.55 43.34 -18.52
C SER A 336 -19.56 42.29 -19.01
N ASN A 337 -19.14 41.30 -19.81
CA ASN A 337 -19.99 40.24 -20.36
C ASN A 337 -19.71 38.85 -19.74
N ILE A 338 -18.53 38.63 -19.17
CA ILE A 338 -18.11 37.38 -18.53
C ILE A 338 -17.85 37.60 -17.05
N THR A 339 -18.44 36.80 -16.17
CA THR A 339 -18.04 36.73 -14.75
C THR A 339 -17.12 35.53 -14.53
N SER A 340 -16.09 35.69 -13.70
CA SER A 340 -15.26 34.58 -13.22
C SER A 340 -15.43 34.39 -11.72
N THR A 341 -15.88 33.21 -11.29
CA THR A 341 -16.03 32.85 -9.88
C THR A 341 -15.05 31.75 -9.49
N THR A 342 -14.67 31.73 -8.21
CA THR A 342 -13.85 30.65 -7.63
C THR A 342 -14.76 29.59 -7.04
N ILE A 343 -14.51 28.33 -7.39
CA ILE A 343 -15.37 27.19 -7.05
C ILE A 343 -14.56 26.05 -6.44
N ALA A 344 -15.24 25.08 -5.84
CA ALA A 344 -14.62 23.81 -5.46
C ALA A 344 -13.96 23.16 -6.69
N GLY A 345 -12.65 22.91 -6.61
CA GLY A 345 -11.87 22.32 -7.69
C GLY A 345 -11.45 23.25 -8.83
N GLY A 346 -11.66 24.58 -8.76
CA GLY A 346 -11.02 25.54 -9.68
C GLY A 346 -11.78 26.86 -9.85
N THR A 347 -12.04 27.26 -11.09
CA THR A 347 -12.83 28.46 -11.43
C THR A 347 -14.02 28.10 -12.34
N GLN A 348 -15.09 28.88 -12.27
CA GLN A 348 -16.14 28.90 -13.28
C GLN A 348 -16.09 30.23 -14.05
N LEU A 349 -16.25 30.15 -15.36
CA LEU A 349 -16.55 31.28 -16.22
C LEU A 349 -18.03 31.20 -16.62
N ALA A 350 -18.75 32.28 -16.44
CA ALA A 350 -20.18 32.38 -16.72
C ALA A 350 -20.47 33.59 -17.60
N LEU A 351 -21.47 33.46 -18.48
CA LEU A 351 -21.92 34.55 -19.33
C LEU A 351 -22.95 35.41 -18.56
N ASN A 352 -22.74 36.72 -18.52
CA ASN A 352 -23.59 37.62 -17.74
C ASN A 352 -25.02 37.65 -18.33
N PRO A 353 -26.08 37.64 -17.49
CA PRO A 353 -27.46 37.60 -17.98
C PRO A 353 -27.85 38.77 -18.89
N ASN A 354 -27.19 39.92 -18.77
CA ASN A 354 -27.40 41.08 -19.63
C ASN A 354 -26.13 41.33 -20.42
N LEU A 355 -26.14 41.00 -21.71
CA LEU A 355 -25.02 41.25 -22.61
C LEU A 355 -25.00 42.71 -23.07
N ASN A 356 -23.81 43.28 -23.15
CA ASN A 356 -23.55 44.59 -23.74
C ASN A 356 -22.46 44.44 -24.80
N VAL A 357 -22.87 44.41 -26.07
CA VAL A 357 -22.00 44.18 -27.24
C VAL A 357 -22.32 45.21 -28.33
N THR A 358 -21.48 45.34 -29.36
CA THR A 358 -21.75 46.26 -30.49
C THR A 358 -22.79 45.70 -31.46
N SER A 359 -22.73 44.40 -31.73
CA SER A 359 -23.70 43.67 -32.55
C SER A 359 -23.74 42.19 -32.21
N VAL A 360 -24.87 41.55 -32.45
CA VAL A 360 -24.99 40.08 -32.60
C VAL A 360 -25.30 39.79 -34.06
N THR A 361 -24.56 38.85 -34.65
CA THR A 361 -24.83 38.32 -35.99
C THR A 361 -25.07 36.83 -35.88
N THR A 362 -26.24 36.36 -36.31
CA THR A 362 -26.50 34.93 -36.54
C THR A 362 -26.57 34.68 -38.05
N THR A 363 -26.36 33.43 -38.46
CA THR A 363 -26.51 33.00 -39.85
C THR A 363 -27.08 31.58 -39.83
N ASP A 364 -28.15 31.35 -40.58
CA ASP A 364 -28.82 30.05 -40.63
C ASP A 364 -28.15 29.08 -41.62
N ALA A 365 -28.64 27.85 -41.67
CA ALA A 365 -28.11 26.81 -42.57
C ALA A 365 -28.34 27.09 -44.07
N ALA A 366 -29.21 28.06 -44.43
CA ALA A 366 -29.41 28.52 -45.79
C ALA A 366 -28.53 29.74 -46.14
N GLY A 367 -27.79 30.30 -45.17
CA GLY A 367 -26.94 31.47 -45.33
C GLY A 367 -27.67 32.81 -45.14
N ASN A 368 -28.93 32.81 -44.68
CA ASN A 368 -29.62 34.05 -44.32
C ASN A 368 -28.99 34.60 -43.04
N LYS A 369 -28.75 35.91 -43.01
CA LYS A 369 -28.04 36.60 -41.92
C LYS A 369 -28.97 37.53 -41.17
N THR A 370 -29.12 37.31 -39.86
CA THR A 370 -29.79 38.25 -38.96
C THR A 370 -28.74 39.02 -38.18
N VAL A 371 -28.78 40.35 -38.28
CA VAL A 371 -27.94 41.27 -37.51
C VAL A 371 -28.82 42.07 -36.56
N THR A 372 -28.53 41.96 -35.26
CA THR A 372 -29.02 42.87 -34.23
C THR A 372 -27.88 43.81 -33.87
N ASN A 373 -28.06 45.11 -34.05
CA ASN A 373 -27.11 46.15 -33.64
C ASN A 373 -27.88 47.39 -33.17
N GLY A 374 -27.18 48.44 -32.71
CA GLY A 374 -27.85 49.65 -32.19
C GLY A 374 -28.83 50.32 -33.15
N SER A 375 -28.66 50.15 -34.46
CA SER A 375 -29.54 50.72 -35.50
C SER A 375 -30.83 49.91 -35.71
N GLY A 376 -30.86 48.64 -35.31
CA GLY A 376 -32.06 47.80 -35.32
C GLY A 376 -31.81 46.29 -35.46
N VAL A 377 -32.80 45.59 -35.99
CA VAL A 377 -32.74 44.18 -36.41
C VAL A 377 -32.95 44.10 -37.92
N THR A 378 -31.99 43.53 -38.65
CA THR A 378 -32.07 43.33 -40.10
C THR A 378 -31.84 41.86 -40.44
N ILE A 379 -32.77 41.29 -41.22
CA ILE A 379 -32.67 39.96 -41.81
C ILE A 379 -32.35 40.13 -43.29
N THR A 380 -31.14 39.75 -43.68
CA THR A 380 -30.66 39.74 -45.05
C THR A 380 -30.71 38.31 -45.60
N PRO A 381 -31.54 38.02 -46.61
CA PRO A 381 -31.54 36.72 -47.27
C PRO A 381 -30.18 36.35 -47.86
N ALA A 382 -29.95 35.05 -48.07
CA ALA A 382 -28.83 34.56 -48.87
C ALA A 382 -28.88 35.14 -50.31
N ALA A 383 -27.74 35.11 -51.02
CA ALA A 383 -27.63 35.72 -52.35
C ALA A 383 -28.69 35.15 -53.34
N GLY A 384 -29.59 36.02 -53.80
CA GLY A 384 -30.73 35.66 -54.66
C GLY A 384 -32.07 35.50 -53.92
N GLY A 385 -32.09 35.48 -52.59
CA GLY A 385 -33.27 35.22 -51.75
C GLY A 385 -34.25 36.39 -51.56
N GLY A 386 -34.24 37.41 -52.43
CA GLY A 386 -35.11 38.60 -52.32
C GLY A 386 -34.48 39.76 -51.52
N ASN A 387 -35.32 40.73 -51.13
CA ASN A 387 -34.84 41.93 -50.41
C ASN A 387 -34.77 41.72 -48.89
N PRO A 388 -33.89 42.43 -48.17
CA PRO A 388 -33.86 42.42 -46.71
C PRO A 388 -35.17 42.89 -46.06
N VAL A 389 -35.48 42.28 -44.92
CA VAL A 389 -36.53 42.73 -43.99
C VAL A 389 -35.83 43.39 -42.80
N SER A 390 -36.28 44.58 -42.38
CA SER A 390 -35.62 45.28 -41.28
C SER A 390 -36.60 46.05 -40.40
N LEU A 391 -36.42 45.94 -39.08
CA LEU A 391 -37.00 46.83 -38.08
C LEU A 391 -35.88 47.74 -37.58
N THR A 392 -36.01 49.05 -37.76
CA THR A 392 -34.97 50.04 -37.47
C THR A 392 -35.56 51.26 -36.77
N THR A 393 -34.74 52.25 -36.41
CA THR A 393 -35.20 53.58 -35.99
C THR A 393 -36.12 54.27 -37.02
N GLY A 394 -36.00 53.92 -38.31
CA GLY A 394 -36.89 54.36 -39.40
C GLY A 394 -38.16 53.51 -39.57
N GLY A 395 -38.43 52.56 -38.67
CA GLY A 395 -39.59 51.67 -38.72
C GLY A 395 -39.34 50.36 -39.47
N LEU A 396 -40.44 49.70 -39.85
CA LEU A 396 -40.48 48.43 -40.58
C LEU A 396 -40.41 48.62 -42.11
N ASN A 397 -39.41 47.97 -42.71
CA ASN A 397 -39.35 47.62 -44.13
C ASN A 397 -39.62 46.12 -44.26
N ASN A 398 -40.73 45.75 -44.92
CA ASN A 398 -41.17 44.36 -45.02
C ASN A 398 -40.57 43.59 -46.22
N GLY A 399 -39.57 44.15 -46.92
CA GLY A 399 -38.81 43.47 -47.98
C GLY A 399 -39.59 43.16 -49.28
N GLY A 400 -40.85 43.58 -49.38
CA GLY A 400 -41.76 43.18 -50.46
C GLY A 400 -42.64 41.99 -50.10
N ASN A 401 -42.68 41.57 -48.83
CA ASN A 401 -43.56 40.50 -48.35
C ASN A 401 -44.96 41.02 -47.98
N LYS A 402 -45.93 40.11 -47.82
CA LYS A 402 -47.21 40.41 -47.15
C LYS A 402 -46.97 40.64 -45.65
N ILE A 403 -47.82 41.43 -45.00
CA ILE A 403 -47.97 41.40 -43.54
C ILE A 403 -49.26 40.64 -43.28
N THR A 404 -49.15 39.45 -42.69
CA THR A 404 -50.27 38.52 -42.49
C THR A 404 -50.74 38.53 -41.03
N ASN A 405 -51.90 37.92 -40.74
CA ASN A 405 -52.43 37.79 -39.37
C ASN A 405 -52.65 39.12 -38.62
N VAL A 406 -52.88 40.20 -39.35
CA VAL A 406 -53.32 41.49 -38.80
C VAL A 406 -54.75 41.34 -38.29
N ALA A 407 -54.96 41.69 -37.02
CA ALA A 407 -56.29 41.75 -36.42
C ALA A 407 -57.20 42.78 -37.14
N ARG A 408 -58.50 42.79 -36.85
CA ARG A 408 -59.35 43.89 -37.32
C ARG A 408 -59.01 45.12 -36.48
N GLY A 409 -58.44 46.16 -37.10
CA GLY A 409 -58.18 47.42 -36.41
C GLY A 409 -59.46 48.04 -35.84
N THR A 410 -59.40 48.50 -34.59
CA THR A 410 -60.50 49.19 -33.90
C THR A 410 -60.24 50.68 -33.77
N ASP A 411 -58.97 51.07 -33.69
CA ASP A 411 -58.55 52.44 -33.40
C ASP A 411 -58.12 53.15 -34.68
N GLY A 412 -58.21 54.49 -34.70
CA GLY A 412 -57.94 55.31 -35.89
C GLY A 412 -56.49 55.27 -36.43
N THR A 413 -55.58 54.61 -35.72
CA THR A 413 -54.17 54.41 -36.09
C THR A 413 -53.84 52.97 -36.50
N ASP A 414 -54.81 52.05 -36.47
CA ASP A 414 -54.57 50.63 -36.74
C ASP A 414 -54.40 50.31 -38.23
N ALA A 415 -53.70 49.22 -38.51
CA ALA A 415 -53.62 48.65 -39.86
C ALA A 415 -54.94 47.95 -40.23
N VAL A 416 -55.55 48.37 -41.35
CA VAL A 416 -56.76 47.74 -41.89
C VAL A 416 -56.40 46.40 -42.55
N ASN A 417 -57.14 45.33 -42.22
CA ASN A 417 -56.98 44.02 -42.86
C ASN A 417 -57.97 43.77 -44.02
N VAL A 418 -57.68 42.78 -44.87
CA VAL A 418 -58.49 42.46 -46.06
C VAL A 418 -59.94 42.09 -45.68
N ASN A 419 -60.19 41.49 -44.52
CA ASN A 419 -61.53 41.23 -44.01
C ASN A 419 -62.27 42.50 -43.57
N GLN A 420 -61.58 43.59 -43.19
CA GLN A 420 -62.22 44.89 -42.99
C GLN A 420 -62.57 45.53 -44.34
N LEU A 421 -61.66 45.47 -45.32
CA LEU A 421 -61.92 45.98 -46.66
C LEU A 421 -63.07 45.24 -47.36
N ASN A 422 -63.08 43.90 -47.28
CA ASN A 422 -64.13 43.05 -47.83
C ASN A 422 -65.45 43.20 -47.04
N ALA A 423 -65.42 43.34 -45.71
CA ALA A 423 -66.63 43.63 -44.94
C ALA A 423 -67.21 45.01 -45.26
N ALA A 424 -66.38 46.04 -45.44
CA ALA A 424 -66.83 47.36 -45.89
C ALA A 424 -67.42 47.30 -47.31
N LYS A 425 -66.80 46.52 -48.21
CA LYS A 425 -67.33 46.26 -49.56
C LYS A 425 -68.67 45.52 -49.54
N ALA A 426 -68.82 44.53 -48.66
CA ALA A 426 -70.02 43.70 -48.56
C ALA A 426 -71.16 44.38 -47.78
N ALA A 427 -70.86 45.21 -46.77
CA ALA A 427 -71.85 45.99 -46.03
C ALA A 427 -72.53 47.07 -46.90
N ALA A 428 -71.99 47.37 -48.08
CA ALA A 428 -72.63 48.21 -49.10
C ALA A 428 -73.69 47.44 -49.94
N THR A 429 -74.43 46.51 -49.32
CA THR A 429 -75.48 45.68 -49.95
C THR A 429 -76.75 45.59 -49.07
N SER A 430 -77.86 45.05 -49.62
CA SER A 430 -79.23 45.14 -49.05
C SER A 430 -79.76 43.82 -48.45
N LYS A 431 -80.80 43.86 -47.60
CA LYS A 431 -81.28 42.75 -46.73
C LYS A 431 -82.79 42.46 -46.84
N ILE A 432 -83.20 41.19 -46.65
CA ILE A 432 -84.60 40.66 -46.55
C ILE A 432 -84.67 39.56 -45.43
N GLU A 433 -85.85 39.24 -44.86
CA GLU A 433 -86.05 38.29 -43.73
C GLU A 433 -87.24 37.29 -43.91
N ALA A 434 -87.47 36.39 -42.92
CA ALA A 434 -88.26 35.14 -43.02
C ALA A 434 -89.28 34.92 -41.85
N GLY A 435 -90.12 33.89 -41.95
CA GLY A 435 -91.13 33.50 -40.92
C GLY A 435 -91.23 31.98 -40.64
N ASN A 436 -92.07 31.59 -39.68
CA ASN A 436 -92.18 30.21 -39.16
C ASN A 436 -92.70 29.17 -40.16
N GLY A 437 -92.28 27.90 -39.97
CA GLY A 437 -92.67 26.78 -40.85
C GLY A 437 -92.01 26.80 -42.23
N ILE A 438 -91.18 27.83 -42.46
CA ILE A 438 -90.49 28.17 -43.70
C ILE A 438 -89.04 28.45 -43.32
N SER A 439 -88.11 28.22 -44.24
CA SER A 439 -86.75 28.76 -44.15
C SER A 439 -86.54 29.69 -45.32
N VAL A 440 -85.88 30.82 -45.13
CA VAL A 440 -85.28 31.54 -46.26
C VAL A 440 -83.85 31.01 -46.41
N SER A 441 -83.64 30.16 -47.42
CA SER A 441 -82.28 29.88 -47.88
C SER A 441 -81.77 31.06 -48.70
N SER A 442 -80.46 31.12 -48.92
CA SER A 442 -79.89 32.12 -49.81
C SER A 442 -78.77 31.50 -50.64
N THR A 443 -78.59 32.06 -51.83
CA THR A 443 -77.59 31.63 -52.80
C THR A 443 -76.68 32.82 -53.07
N PRO A 444 -75.48 32.87 -52.46
CA PRO A 444 -74.46 33.83 -52.84
C PRO A 444 -74.09 33.66 -54.32
N ASN A 445 -73.99 34.79 -55.02
CA ASN A 445 -73.61 34.85 -56.42
C ASN A 445 -72.08 35.02 -56.54
N ALA A 446 -71.49 34.64 -57.67
CA ALA A 446 -70.04 34.63 -57.86
C ALA A 446 -69.37 36.02 -57.85
N ASP A 447 -70.14 37.11 -57.88
CA ASP A 447 -69.69 38.50 -57.76
C ASP A 447 -69.63 39.02 -56.31
N GLY A 448 -70.18 38.27 -55.35
CA GLY A 448 -70.31 38.66 -53.95
C GLY A 448 -71.68 39.24 -53.57
N SER A 449 -72.66 39.26 -54.48
CA SER A 449 -74.07 39.56 -54.16
C SER A 449 -74.82 38.30 -53.65
N THR A 450 -76.08 38.43 -53.22
CA THR A 450 -76.86 37.31 -52.64
C THR A 450 -78.30 37.27 -53.16
N THR A 451 -78.72 36.08 -53.58
CA THR A 451 -80.10 35.71 -54.00
C THR A 451 -80.81 34.97 -52.84
N TYR A 452 -82.14 34.97 -52.74
CA TYR A 452 -82.90 34.39 -51.61
C TYR A 452 -84.01 33.38 -52.05
N LYS A 453 -84.18 32.24 -51.33
CA LYS A 453 -85.02 31.02 -51.62
C LYS A 453 -85.37 30.18 -50.34
N VAL A 454 -85.37 28.82 -50.29
CA VAL A 454 -85.81 27.88 -49.17
C VAL A 454 -84.94 26.57 -49.02
N ALA A 455 -84.87 25.88 -47.83
CA ALA A 455 -84.15 24.58 -47.49
C ALA A 455 -84.59 23.83 -46.15
N ALA A 456 -84.06 22.64 -45.77
CA ALA A 456 -84.33 21.90 -44.48
C ALA A 456 -83.35 20.70 -44.12
N ASP A 457 -83.25 20.25 -42.84
CA ASP A 457 -82.14 19.41 -42.25
C ASP A 457 -82.50 18.43 -41.06
N THR A 458 -81.74 17.34 -40.76
CA THR A 458 -82.04 16.28 -39.70
C THR A 458 -80.82 15.53 -39.01
N THR A 459 -81.00 14.50 -38.11
CA THR A 459 -79.92 13.79 -37.28
C THR A 459 -80.28 12.41 -36.61
N ALA A 460 -79.36 11.66 -35.92
CA ALA A 460 -79.45 10.20 -35.54
C ALA A 460 -78.81 9.66 -34.17
N LEU A 461 -77.95 8.60 -34.14
CA LEU A 461 -77.60 7.65 -33.00
C LEU A 461 -76.08 7.51 -32.61
N ASN A 462 -75.67 6.93 -31.44
CA ASN A 462 -74.27 7.03 -30.91
C ASN A 462 -73.70 5.87 -30.00
N VAL A 463 -72.41 5.95 -29.57
CA VAL A 463 -71.70 4.98 -28.67
C VAL A 463 -70.80 5.64 -27.60
N GLY A 464 -70.75 5.02 -26.41
CA GLY A 464 -70.13 5.50 -25.17
C GLY A 464 -68.75 4.95 -24.78
N ASP A 465 -68.21 5.54 -23.71
CA ASP A 465 -66.79 5.84 -23.53
C ASP A 465 -66.25 5.61 -22.10
N GLY A 466 -67.10 5.25 -21.15
CA GLY A 466 -66.75 5.12 -19.73
C GLY A 466 -67.61 5.99 -18.81
N THR A 467 -68.39 6.92 -19.35
CA THR A 467 -69.08 7.97 -18.58
C THR A 467 -70.62 7.88 -18.69
N GLY A 468 -71.35 8.61 -17.84
CA GLY A 468 -72.81 8.76 -17.94
C GLY A 468 -73.64 7.46 -17.86
N GLY A 469 -73.12 6.42 -17.20
CA GLY A 469 -73.76 5.10 -17.14
C GLY A 469 -73.53 4.20 -18.37
N ASN A 470 -72.65 4.61 -19.30
CA ASN A 470 -72.30 3.87 -20.50
C ASN A 470 -70.77 3.59 -20.55
N PRO A 471 -70.33 2.40 -20.09
CA PRO A 471 -68.94 1.99 -20.08
C PRO A 471 -68.20 2.10 -21.43
N ALA A 472 -66.86 2.09 -21.36
CA ALA A 472 -66.00 2.27 -22.52
C ALA A 472 -66.23 1.19 -23.59
N GLY A 473 -66.79 1.59 -24.74
CA GLY A 473 -67.10 0.71 -25.86
C GLY A 473 -68.58 0.29 -25.98
N LYS A 474 -69.57 1.07 -25.51
CA LYS A 474 -71.00 0.63 -25.42
C LYS A 474 -72.07 1.68 -25.81
N VAL A 475 -73.04 1.28 -26.65
CA VAL A 475 -74.04 2.07 -27.43
C VAL A 475 -75.04 2.97 -26.61
N ILE A 476 -75.51 4.10 -27.18
CA ILE A 476 -76.34 5.20 -26.58
C ILE A 476 -77.43 5.77 -27.57
N ALA A 477 -78.50 6.43 -27.06
CA ALA A 477 -79.73 6.87 -27.77
C ALA A 477 -79.95 8.43 -27.93
N PRO A 478 -80.94 8.91 -28.74
CA PRO A 478 -81.13 10.34 -29.16
C PRO A 478 -82.05 11.22 -28.27
N ALA A 479 -82.27 12.49 -28.65
CA ALA A 479 -82.77 13.58 -27.78
C ALA A 479 -83.94 14.46 -28.33
N PRO A 480 -84.62 15.28 -27.48
CA PRO A 480 -85.91 15.93 -27.82
C PRO A 480 -85.90 17.07 -28.86
N ALA A 481 -84.78 17.75 -29.09
CA ALA A 481 -84.70 18.84 -30.09
C ALA A 481 -84.92 18.35 -31.54
N ASP A 482 -84.86 17.03 -31.71
CA ASP A 482 -84.99 16.31 -32.97
C ASP A 482 -86.27 15.47 -33.03
N ALA A 483 -87.19 15.64 -32.07
CA ALA A 483 -88.52 15.02 -32.07
C ALA A 483 -89.37 15.40 -33.31
N ASN A 484 -89.02 16.52 -33.96
CA ASN A 484 -89.62 17.00 -35.20
C ASN A 484 -88.72 16.74 -36.44
N LYS A 485 -87.77 15.78 -36.38
CA LYS A 485 -86.76 15.49 -37.42
C LYS A 485 -86.59 13.95 -37.65
N LEU A 486 -85.70 13.55 -38.57
CA LEU A 486 -85.55 12.16 -39.08
C LEU A 486 -84.09 11.63 -39.05
N ALA A 487 -83.88 10.32 -38.85
CA ALA A 487 -82.56 9.68 -38.69
C ALA A 487 -82.04 8.89 -39.91
N THR A 488 -80.74 8.54 -39.93
CA THR A 488 -80.06 7.82 -41.03
C THR A 488 -79.17 6.65 -40.56
N ALA A 489 -78.60 5.88 -41.51
CA ALA A 489 -77.98 4.57 -41.25
C ALA A 489 -76.47 4.59 -40.92
N GLY A 490 -75.73 5.66 -41.24
CA GLY A 490 -74.26 5.68 -41.09
C GLY A 490 -73.78 5.67 -39.64
N ASP A 491 -74.64 6.11 -38.73
CA ASP A 491 -74.34 6.33 -37.32
C ASP A 491 -74.20 5.02 -36.52
N ILE A 492 -74.56 3.88 -37.12
CA ILE A 492 -74.49 2.54 -36.53
C ILE A 492 -73.05 1.97 -36.55
N VAL A 493 -72.24 2.28 -37.57
CA VAL A 493 -70.93 1.60 -37.79
C VAL A 493 -69.83 2.09 -36.85
N LYS A 494 -69.90 3.34 -36.37
CA LYS A 494 -68.93 3.93 -35.41
C LYS A 494 -68.82 3.14 -34.10
N ALA A 495 -69.80 2.29 -33.82
CA ALA A 495 -69.92 1.51 -32.59
C ALA A 495 -68.81 0.49 -32.34
N ILE A 496 -68.35 -0.19 -33.38
CA ILE A 496 -67.68 -1.50 -33.22
C ILE A 496 -66.17 -1.33 -32.97
N ASN A 497 -65.51 -0.45 -33.72
CA ASN A 497 -64.04 -0.32 -33.74
C ASN A 497 -63.43 0.33 -32.48
N ASN A 498 -64.25 0.74 -31.51
CA ASN A 498 -63.83 1.56 -30.36
C ASN A 498 -63.94 0.84 -29.00
N SER A 499 -63.97 -0.50 -29.01
CA SER A 499 -63.94 -1.37 -27.81
C SER A 499 -62.53 -1.96 -27.55
N GLY A 500 -62.24 -2.34 -26.29
CA GLY A 500 -60.93 -2.87 -25.85
C GLY A 500 -60.86 -3.16 -24.33
N PHE A 501 -59.72 -3.59 -23.80
CA PHE A 501 -59.49 -3.89 -22.36
C PHE A 501 -58.01 -3.63 -21.94
N ASN A 502 -57.70 -3.42 -20.65
CA ASN A 502 -56.39 -2.86 -20.23
C ASN A 502 -55.35 -3.89 -19.71
N ILE A 503 -54.03 -3.59 -19.83
CA ILE A 503 -52.88 -4.46 -19.41
C ILE A 503 -51.81 -3.68 -18.60
N ASP A 504 -51.29 -4.28 -17.51
CA ASP A 504 -50.35 -3.68 -16.53
C ASP A 504 -49.28 -4.67 -16.01
N ALA A 505 -48.23 -4.24 -15.28
CA ALA A 505 -47.16 -5.15 -14.79
C ALA A 505 -46.40 -4.69 -13.52
N GLY A 506 -46.57 -5.39 -12.38
CA GLY A 506 -46.01 -5.02 -11.07
C GLY A 506 -44.89 -5.90 -10.51
N GLY A 507 -44.26 -5.45 -9.42
CA GLY A 507 -43.12 -6.08 -8.74
C GLY A 507 -42.08 -5.01 -8.36
N ASN A 508 -40.79 -5.38 -8.23
CA ASN A 508 -39.71 -4.39 -8.18
C ASN A 508 -39.35 -3.88 -9.59
N VAL A 509 -40.39 -3.45 -10.31
CA VAL A 509 -40.30 -2.65 -11.52
C VAL A 509 -39.79 -1.28 -11.10
N ALA A 510 -38.71 -0.81 -11.72
CA ALA A 510 -38.14 0.51 -11.41
C ALA A 510 -38.96 1.63 -12.09
N GLY A 511 -40.21 1.80 -11.66
CA GLY A 511 -41.13 2.81 -12.19
C GLY A 511 -42.60 2.48 -11.97
N ASN A 512 -43.44 3.51 -12.10
CA ASN A 512 -44.89 3.36 -12.09
C ASN A 512 -45.37 2.75 -13.42
N HIS A 513 -46.43 1.96 -13.37
CA HIS A 513 -47.12 1.40 -14.53
C HIS A 513 -48.63 1.72 -14.41
N SER A 514 -49.35 1.74 -15.53
CA SER A 514 -50.80 1.98 -15.54
C SER A 514 -51.45 1.27 -16.72
N ALA A 515 -52.55 0.57 -16.44
CA ALA A 515 -53.10 -0.40 -17.36
C ALA A 515 -53.51 0.24 -18.71
N THR A 516 -52.99 -0.28 -19.83
CA THR A 516 -53.19 0.29 -21.19
C THR A 516 -54.21 -0.49 -22.02
N LEU A 517 -55.20 0.20 -22.61
CA LEU A 517 -56.32 -0.38 -23.36
C LEU A 517 -55.86 -1.07 -24.66
N ALA A 518 -55.58 -2.37 -24.58
CA ALA A 518 -55.49 -3.30 -25.69
C ALA A 518 -56.83 -3.35 -26.45
N LYS A 519 -56.88 -2.59 -27.54
CA LYS A 519 -57.78 -2.85 -28.67
C LYS A 519 -57.28 -4.12 -29.41
N PRO A 520 -58.05 -4.72 -30.33
CA PRO A 520 -57.70 -6.03 -30.91
C PRO A 520 -56.27 -6.13 -31.51
N GLY A 521 -55.35 -6.82 -30.80
CA GLY A 521 -54.02 -7.24 -31.27
C GLY A 521 -52.81 -6.65 -30.51
N SER A 522 -52.41 -7.18 -29.34
CA SER A 522 -51.23 -6.73 -28.56
C SER A 522 -50.69 -7.81 -27.58
N THR A 523 -49.38 -7.78 -27.21
CA THR A 523 -48.65 -8.84 -26.46
C THR A 523 -47.43 -8.31 -25.64
N LEU A 524 -46.89 -9.06 -24.64
CA LEU A 524 -45.84 -8.65 -23.66
C LEU A 524 -44.85 -9.79 -23.24
N THR A 525 -43.61 -9.52 -22.72
CA THR A 525 -42.56 -10.55 -22.34
C THR A 525 -41.43 -10.03 -21.40
N LEU A 526 -40.75 -10.90 -20.60
CA LEU A 526 -39.60 -10.62 -19.67
C LEU A 526 -38.55 -11.79 -19.62
N LYS A 527 -37.28 -11.59 -19.16
CA LYS A 527 -36.17 -12.61 -19.21
C LYS A 527 -35.05 -12.54 -18.11
N ALA A 528 -34.16 -13.56 -18.12
CA ALA A 528 -33.14 -13.94 -17.10
C ALA A 528 -31.67 -13.89 -17.57
N GLY A 529 -30.70 -14.01 -16.66
CA GLY A 529 -29.26 -14.21 -16.94
C GLY A 529 -28.56 -15.17 -15.96
N ASN A 530 -27.57 -15.94 -16.47
CA ASN A 530 -26.82 -16.97 -15.72
C ASN A 530 -25.53 -16.43 -15.06
N GLY A 531 -24.97 -17.19 -14.09
CA GLY A 531 -23.92 -16.71 -13.17
C GLY A 531 -24.52 -16.06 -11.92
N LEU A 532 -25.77 -15.61 -12.06
CA LEU A 532 -26.80 -15.48 -11.04
C LEU A 532 -27.98 -16.39 -11.45
N THR A 533 -29.11 -16.32 -10.74
CA THR A 533 -30.32 -17.13 -11.00
C THR A 533 -31.54 -16.21 -11.19
N VAL A 534 -32.63 -16.69 -11.80
CA VAL A 534 -33.92 -16.00 -11.92
C VAL A 534 -35.07 -17.03 -11.99
N LYS A 535 -36.29 -16.67 -11.54
CA LYS A 535 -37.39 -17.62 -11.22
C LYS A 535 -38.78 -16.98 -11.40
N GLN A 536 -39.53 -17.29 -12.46
CA GLN A 536 -40.82 -16.64 -12.77
C GLN A 536 -41.95 -17.06 -11.81
N GLU A 537 -42.79 -16.12 -11.36
CA GLU A 537 -44.01 -16.39 -10.58
C GLU A 537 -45.19 -15.58 -11.05
N VAL A 538 -46.33 -16.22 -11.36
CA VAL A 538 -47.56 -15.63 -11.89
C VAL A 538 -48.64 -15.50 -10.81
N ASP A 539 -49.33 -14.36 -10.72
CA ASP A 539 -50.46 -14.16 -9.80
C ASP A 539 -51.80 -14.71 -10.35
N GLY A 540 -52.83 -14.75 -9.49
CA GLY A 540 -54.14 -15.31 -9.81
C GLY A 540 -54.95 -14.59 -10.90
N ASN A 541 -54.51 -13.41 -11.35
CA ASN A 541 -55.13 -12.66 -12.45
C ASN A 541 -54.24 -12.59 -13.71
N GLY A 542 -52.94 -12.93 -13.64
CA GLY A 542 -52.07 -13.18 -14.80
C GLY A 542 -50.64 -12.58 -14.81
N ASN A 543 -50.14 -11.93 -13.75
CA ASN A 543 -48.95 -11.02 -13.78
C ASN A 543 -47.66 -11.62 -13.12
N GLN A 544 -46.40 -11.28 -13.52
CA GLN A 544 -45.20 -12.20 -13.37
C GLN A 544 -43.79 -11.63 -12.84
N SER A 545 -42.98 -12.24 -11.90
CA SER A 545 -41.64 -11.73 -11.29
C SER A 545 -40.50 -12.75 -10.79
N TYR A 546 -39.29 -12.39 -10.16
CA TYR A 546 -37.95 -13.18 -10.09
C TYR A 546 -36.80 -13.03 -8.94
N THR A 547 -35.72 -13.92 -8.75
CA THR A 547 -34.49 -13.81 -7.75
C THR A 547 -33.19 -14.78 -7.84
N TYR A 548 -32.04 -14.65 -7.04
CA TYR A 548 -30.55 -15.07 -7.26
C TYR A 548 -29.59 -15.74 -6.10
N ALA A 549 -28.24 -16.13 -6.27
CA ALA A 549 -27.23 -16.78 -5.26
C ALA A 549 -25.60 -16.80 -5.48
N LEU A 550 -24.66 -17.35 -4.58
CA LEU A 550 -23.08 -17.41 -4.64
C LEU A 550 -22.18 -18.45 -3.72
N ASN A 551 -20.77 -18.49 -3.68
CA ASN A 551 -19.75 -19.42 -2.92
C ASN A 551 -18.21 -18.88 -2.72
N ALA A 552 -16.99 -19.40 -2.24
CA ALA A 552 -16.18 -20.65 -1.77
C ALA A 552 -14.74 -20.45 -0.99
N GLN A 553 -13.80 -21.45 -0.65
CA GLN A 553 -12.55 -21.39 0.30
C GLN A 553 -11.33 -22.50 0.25
N SER A 554 -10.05 -22.36 0.83
CA SER A 554 -8.86 -23.40 0.95
C SER A 554 -7.56 -23.27 1.95
N VAL A 555 -6.57 -24.27 2.01
CA VAL A 555 -5.10 -24.58 2.52
C VAL A 555 -4.47 -24.49 4.00
N VAL A 556 -3.86 -25.59 4.60
CA VAL A 556 -2.89 -25.71 5.80
C VAL A 556 -2.12 -27.11 5.98
N GLN A 557 -0.85 -27.24 6.54
CA GLN A 557 -0.24 -28.32 7.47
C GLN A 557 1.34 -28.60 7.53
N SER A 558 1.97 -29.00 8.70
CA SER A 558 3.25 -29.85 8.95
C SER A 558 3.96 -29.74 10.38
N ALA A 559 4.80 -30.71 10.92
CA ALA A 559 5.39 -30.78 12.34
C ALA A 559 6.75 -31.59 12.68
N GLN A 560 7.11 -31.93 13.97
CA GLN A 560 8.51 -32.22 14.56
C GLN A 560 8.76 -33.45 15.56
N THR A 561 10.03 -33.75 16.03
CA THR A 561 10.60 -34.28 17.38
C THR A 561 11.67 -35.46 17.43
N PRO A 562 12.44 -35.77 18.54
CA PRO A 562 13.69 -36.61 18.54
C PRO A 562 13.92 -37.76 19.61
N VAL A 563 14.25 -39.04 19.22
CA VAL A 563 14.73 -40.16 20.13
C VAL A 563 15.40 -41.41 19.45
N ALA A 564 16.08 -42.33 20.18
CA ALA A 564 16.80 -43.57 19.72
C ALA A 564 17.33 -44.59 20.82
N TYR A 565 18.13 -45.62 20.44
CA TYR A 565 18.94 -46.61 21.23
C TYR A 565 20.17 -47.11 20.41
N THR A 566 21.23 -47.75 20.96
CA THR A 566 22.57 -47.89 20.30
C THR A 566 23.45 -49.15 20.52
N LYS A 567 24.57 -49.27 19.76
CA LYS A 567 25.75 -50.14 20.04
C LYS A 567 26.93 -49.38 20.68
N ALA A 568 28.02 -50.09 21.01
CA ALA A 568 29.28 -49.54 21.55
C ALA A 568 29.99 -48.49 20.64
N ASP A 569 29.64 -48.43 19.36
CA ASP A 569 30.10 -47.44 18.38
C ASP A 569 29.19 -46.19 18.29
N GLY A 570 28.11 -46.12 19.08
CA GLY A 570 27.12 -45.04 19.05
C GLY A 570 26.07 -45.13 17.93
N SER A 571 26.13 -46.16 17.06
CA SER A 571 25.17 -46.34 15.97
C SER A 571 23.84 -46.92 16.45
N LYS A 572 22.74 -46.44 15.84
CA LYS A 572 21.39 -46.73 16.31
C LYS A 572 20.98 -48.18 16.03
N VAL A 573 20.37 -48.84 17.01
CA VAL A 573 19.76 -50.18 16.85
C VAL A 573 18.26 -50.15 17.09
N TYR A 574 17.56 -50.95 16.30
CA TYR A 574 16.10 -51.01 16.26
C TYR A 574 15.68 -52.40 16.77
N LYS A 575 14.78 -52.45 17.75
CA LYS A 575 14.27 -53.72 18.29
C LYS A 575 13.22 -54.29 17.35
N HIS A 576 13.31 -55.57 17.03
CA HIS A 576 12.36 -56.25 16.14
C HIS A 576 11.38 -57.16 16.91
N THR A 577 10.38 -57.70 16.21
CA THR A 577 9.25 -58.46 16.78
C THR A 577 9.63 -59.86 17.28
N ASP A 578 10.81 -60.36 16.97
CA ASP A 578 11.36 -61.63 17.49
C ASP A 578 12.14 -61.46 18.82
N GLY A 579 12.17 -60.25 19.36
CA GLY A 579 12.82 -59.91 20.64
C GLY A 579 14.28 -59.48 20.53
N LYS A 580 14.92 -59.62 19.36
CA LYS A 580 16.32 -59.24 19.12
C LYS A 580 16.47 -57.80 18.60
N PHE A 581 17.72 -57.35 18.51
CA PHE A 581 18.10 -56.02 18.03
C PHE A 581 18.78 -56.09 16.66
N TYR A 582 18.40 -55.17 15.78
CA TYR A 582 18.81 -55.11 14.38
C TYR A 582 19.37 -53.73 14.02
N THR A 583 20.19 -53.65 12.98
CA THR A 583 20.89 -52.42 12.59
C THR A 583 20.07 -51.48 11.69
N GLN A 584 18.87 -51.88 11.25
CA GLN A 584 17.94 -51.03 10.48
C GLN A 584 16.48 -51.26 10.91
N PRO A 585 15.54 -50.35 10.54
CA PRO A 585 14.11 -50.52 10.81
C PRO A 585 13.47 -51.75 10.14
N ASN A 586 12.26 -52.09 10.58
CA ASN A 586 11.37 -53.10 9.99
C ASN A 586 11.96 -54.52 9.85
N GLY A 587 13.00 -54.86 10.62
CA GLY A 587 13.64 -56.18 10.60
C GLY A 587 14.64 -56.39 9.46
N ALA A 588 14.97 -55.33 8.70
CA ALA A 588 16.07 -55.37 7.75
C ALA A 588 17.44 -55.27 8.46
N GLY A 589 18.49 -55.79 7.82
CA GLY A 589 19.85 -55.77 8.34
C GLY A 589 20.20 -56.92 9.28
N THR A 590 21.35 -56.81 9.94
CA THR A 590 21.98 -57.91 10.69
C THR A 590 21.50 -57.93 12.13
N GLN A 591 21.25 -59.13 12.67
CA GLN A 591 20.98 -59.33 14.10
C GLN A 591 22.26 -59.05 14.91
N VAL A 592 22.16 -58.21 15.95
CA VAL A 592 23.26 -57.89 16.88
C VAL A 592 23.26 -58.88 18.06
N ALA A 593 24.44 -59.19 18.61
CA ALA A 593 24.56 -60.01 19.82
C ALA A 593 24.33 -59.18 21.09
N ALA A 594 23.84 -59.81 22.15
CA ALA A 594 23.41 -59.12 23.37
C ALA A 594 24.56 -58.45 24.16
N GLY A 595 25.82 -58.81 23.90
CA GLY A 595 27.00 -58.17 24.50
C GLY A 595 27.40 -56.84 23.87
N ASP A 596 26.91 -56.51 22.67
CA ASP A 596 27.41 -55.39 21.85
C ASP A 596 26.46 -54.17 21.82
N VAL A 597 25.31 -54.25 22.51
CA VAL A 597 24.26 -53.23 22.57
C VAL A 597 24.38 -52.44 23.87
N ILE A 598 24.43 -51.10 23.80
CA ILE A 598 24.49 -50.22 24.98
C ILE A 598 23.44 -49.10 24.91
N ALA A 599 22.85 -48.79 26.07
CA ALA A 599 21.93 -47.66 26.20
C ALA A 599 22.72 -46.36 26.36
N SER A 600 22.65 -45.47 25.36
CA SER A 600 23.28 -44.16 25.42
C SER A 600 22.29 -43.06 25.81
N MET A 601 22.75 -42.15 26.66
CA MET A 601 22.11 -40.85 26.85
C MET A 601 22.08 -40.09 25.52
N GLN A 602 20.98 -39.37 25.29
CA GLN A 602 20.77 -38.67 24.05
C GLN A 602 20.29 -37.25 24.25
N ASN A 603 21.00 -36.34 23.59
CA ASN A 603 20.66 -34.94 23.50
C ASN A 603 19.34 -34.74 22.73
N ALA A 604 18.82 -33.51 22.69
CA ALA A 604 17.54 -33.19 22.05
C ALA A 604 17.53 -33.24 20.51
N ALA A 605 18.51 -33.90 19.88
CA ALA A 605 18.45 -34.38 18.49
C ALA A 605 18.31 -35.93 18.39
N GLY A 606 18.23 -36.62 19.53
CA GLY A 606 18.23 -38.08 19.62
C GLY A 606 19.60 -38.67 19.25
N SER A 607 20.69 -37.96 19.55
CA SER A 607 22.06 -38.40 19.25
C SER A 607 22.78 -38.91 20.50
N THR A 608 23.48 -40.03 20.37
CA THR A 608 23.59 -41.09 21.38
C THR A 608 25.06 -41.40 21.75
N THR A 609 25.89 -40.37 21.93
CA THR A 609 27.37 -40.52 21.97
C THR A 609 28.11 -39.58 22.94
N GLU A 610 27.42 -38.76 23.75
CA GLU A 610 28.06 -37.65 24.49
C GLU A 610 28.25 -37.94 26.01
N PRO A 611 29.45 -37.70 26.61
CA PRO A 611 29.75 -38.07 28.01
C PRO A 611 29.13 -37.22 29.16
N THR A 612 29.30 -37.70 30.40
CA THR A 612 28.89 -37.06 31.69
C THR A 612 29.85 -37.41 32.86
N THR A 613 29.82 -36.72 34.02
CA THR A 613 31.04 -36.39 34.84
C THR A 613 31.05 -36.79 36.35
N LEU A 614 32.22 -37.15 36.94
CA LEU A 614 32.47 -37.56 38.38
C LEU A 614 33.90 -37.15 38.92
N ALA A 615 34.25 -37.26 40.24
CA ALA A 615 35.52 -36.67 40.85
C ALA A 615 36.08 -37.24 42.22
N ASN A 616 37.39 -36.97 42.60
CA ASN A 616 38.02 -36.75 43.98
C ASN A 616 39.57 -37.09 44.15
N VAL A 617 40.54 -36.12 44.31
CA VAL A 617 42.04 -36.32 44.60
C VAL A 617 42.75 -35.07 45.28
N LYS A 618 44.00 -35.14 45.84
CA LYS A 618 44.79 -34.06 46.56
C LYS A 618 46.34 -34.00 46.24
N SER A 619 47.07 -32.90 46.58
CA SER A 619 48.50 -32.57 46.18
C SER A 619 49.40 -31.87 47.27
N ASN A 620 50.70 -31.60 47.01
CA ASN A 620 51.76 -31.18 47.98
C ASN A 620 52.98 -30.33 47.45
N LEU A 621 53.06 -29.01 47.73
CA LEU A 621 54.27 -28.16 47.52
C LEU A 621 54.44 -27.09 48.63
N ALA A 622 55.61 -26.44 48.71
CA ALA A 622 55.97 -25.48 49.77
C ALA A 622 55.72 -24.00 49.39
N ASP A 623 55.40 -23.18 50.39
CA ASP A 623 54.92 -21.79 50.24
C ASP A 623 56.04 -20.76 50.49
N THR A 624 56.06 -19.67 49.72
CA THR A 624 57.06 -18.59 49.82
C THR A 624 56.43 -17.23 49.54
N THR A 625 56.39 -16.38 50.58
CA THR A 625 55.80 -15.04 50.54
C THR A 625 56.88 -13.93 50.58
N ASN A 626 56.55 -12.78 49.99
CA ASN A 626 57.28 -11.49 49.98
C ASN A 626 58.27 -11.21 48.83
N ALA A 627 57.73 -10.78 47.68
CA ALA A 627 58.33 -9.73 46.84
C ALA A 627 57.23 -8.72 46.47
N VAL A 628 57.52 -7.41 46.51
CA VAL A 628 56.47 -6.36 46.46
C VAL A 628 56.78 -5.17 45.55
N ASN A 629 57.99 -5.10 44.97
CA ASN A 629 58.43 -3.99 44.12
C ASN A 629 58.88 -4.50 42.74
N ASN A 630 58.38 -3.88 41.67
CA ASN A 630 58.67 -4.26 40.28
C ASN A 630 60.15 -3.99 39.89
N PRO A 631 60.92 -4.97 39.37
CA PRO A 631 62.31 -4.77 38.96
C PRO A 631 62.45 -3.91 37.68
N ALA A 632 63.11 -2.76 37.79
CA ALA A 632 63.57 -2.02 36.62
C ALA A 632 64.70 -2.78 35.91
N ASN A 633 64.61 -2.91 34.58
CA ASN A 633 65.56 -3.62 33.71
C ASN A 633 65.70 -5.14 33.97
N ASN A 634 64.58 -5.86 34.10
CA ASN A 634 64.57 -7.33 34.13
C ASN A 634 65.03 -7.89 32.75
N SER A 635 66.25 -8.44 32.65
CA SER A 635 66.84 -8.86 31.37
C SER A 635 66.79 -10.37 31.15
N ARG A 636 66.38 -10.82 29.95
CA ARG A 636 66.44 -12.24 29.54
C ARG A 636 67.86 -12.82 29.64
N ALA A 637 68.90 -11.99 29.62
CA ALA A 637 70.29 -12.42 29.81
C ALA A 637 70.59 -12.92 31.23
N ASP A 638 69.96 -12.36 32.26
CA ASP A 638 70.32 -12.59 33.67
C ASP A 638 69.93 -14.00 34.15
N PHE A 639 69.03 -14.67 33.43
CA PHE A 639 68.52 -16.01 33.73
C PHE A 639 69.22 -17.13 32.93
N ALA A 640 70.19 -16.78 32.06
CA ALA A 640 70.94 -17.76 31.29
C ALA A 640 71.54 -18.87 32.18
N GLY A 641 71.40 -20.12 31.74
CA GLY A 641 71.93 -21.32 32.43
C GLY A 641 71.11 -21.82 33.62
N LYS A 642 70.03 -21.16 34.05
CA LYS A 642 69.25 -21.53 35.25
C LYS A 642 68.00 -22.38 34.94
N GLY A 643 67.98 -23.07 33.80
CA GLY A 643 66.75 -23.54 33.16
C GLY A 643 65.92 -24.57 33.93
N ASN A 644 66.57 -25.48 34.66
CA ASN A 644 65.95 -26.73 35.15
C ASN A 644 65.40 -26.65 36.59
N ASN A 645 65.46 -25.48 37.24
CA ASN A 645 64.91 -25.29 38.58
C ASN A 645 63.39 -25.17 38.53
N ALA A 646 62.68 -25.84 39.46
CA ALA A 646 61.25 -25.63 39.65
C ALA A 646 60.98 -24.16 40.05
N ALA A 647 60.13 -23.46 39.29
CA ALA A 647 59.78 -22.08 39.56
C ALA A 647 58.88 -21.97 40.80
N THR A 648 59.14 -21.00 41.67
CA THR A 648 58.22 -20.68 42.77
C THR A 648 56.99 -19.94 42.23
N VAL A 649 55.92 -19.92 43.02
CA VAL A 649 54.73 -19.09 42.71
C VAL A 649 55.13 -17.60 42.61
N ASN A 650 56.12 -17.16 43.38
CA ASN A 650 56.64 -15.79 43.32
C ASN A 650 57.38 -15.47 42.01
N ASP A 651 58.15 -16.40 41.45
CA ASP A 651 58.84 -16.21 40.16
C ASP A 651 57.82 -16.04 39.02
N VAL A 652 56.74 -16.84 39.06
CA VAL A 652 55.61 -16.75 38.11
C VAL A 652 54.85 -15.44 38.27
N LEU A 653 54.67 -14.94 39.51
CA LEU A 653 53.94 -13.69 39.77
C LEU A 653 54.68 -12.44 39.26
N ASN A 654 56.01 -12.42 39.30
CA ASN A 654 56.80 -11.24 38.91
C ASN A 654 57.15 -11.18 37.40
N ALA A 655 56.67 -12.14 36.59
CA ALA A 655 56.92 -12.18 35.15
C ALA A 655 55.87 -11.33 34.40
N GLY A 656 56.29 -10.50 33.44
CA GLY A 656 55.40 -9.55 32.76
C GLY A 656 55.89 -8.98 31.43
N PHE A 657 55.11 -8.07 30.82
CA PHE A 657 55.39 -7.43 29.52
C PHE A 657 55.07 -5.92 29.52
N THR A 658 55.72 -5.14 28.65
CA THR A 658 55.55 -3.67 28.59
C THR A 658 54.39 -3.27 27.68
N VAL A 659 53.64 -2.23 28.04
CA VAL A 659 52.63 -1.60 27.19
C VAL A 659 53.01 -0.17 26.82
N GLN A 660 52.90 0.18 25.54
CA GLN A 660 53.07 1.53 24.99
C GLN A 660 51.77 2.10 24.41
N GLY A 661 51.64 3.43 24.46
CA GLY A 661 50.66 4.18 23.69
C GLY A 661 51.36 5.21 22.81
N ASN A 662 51.16 5.11 21.48
CA ASN A 662 51.82 5.92 20.45
C ASN A 662 53.37 5.96 20.62
N GLY A 663 53.98 4.79 20.86
CA GLY A 663 55.45 4.65 20.99
C GLY A 663 56.03 5.08 22.35
N VAL A 664 55.20 5.47 23.32
CA VAL A 664 55.64 5.90 24.66
C VAL A 664 55.21 4.87 25.69
N ASN A 665 56.15 4.37 26.51
CA ASN A 665 55.87 3.42 27.60
C ASN A 665 54.78 3.97 28.55
N LYS A 666 53.86 3.11 28.96
CA LYS A 666 52.74 3.42 29.85
C LYS A 666 52.65 2.50 31.06
N ASP A 667 53.04 1.24 30.92
CA ASP A 667 52.91 0.25 31.99
C ASP A 667 53.84 -0.96 31.79
N PHE A 668 54.01 -1.76 32.85
CA PHE A 668 54.60 -3.11 32.81
C PHE A 668 53.68 -4.09 33.54
N VAL A 669 53.09 -5.01 32.79
CA VAL A 669 51.96 -5.87 33.18
C VAL A 669 52.48 -7.23 33.60
N THR A 670 52.42 -7.53 34.90
CA THR A 670 52.74 -8.84 35.49
C THR A 670 51.55 -9.80 35.45
N HIS A 671 51.72 -11.02 35.94
CA HIS A 671 50.64 -12.02 36.04
C HIS A 671 49.54 -11.69 37.09
N GLY A 672 49.69 -10.61 37.86
CA GLY A 672 48.63 -10.06 38.73
C GLY A 672 47.92 -8.81 38.17
N ASP A 673 48.47 -8.15 37.14
CA ASP A 673 48.00 -6.85 36.67
C ASP A 673 46.82 -6.94 35.67
N THR A 674 46.03 -5.87 35.58
CA THR A 674 44.81 -5.84 34.75
C THR A 674 44.97 -4.96 33.51
N VAL A 675 44.96 -5.58 32.32
CA VAL A 675 44.82 -4.83 31.06
C VAL A 675 43.34 -4.61 30.73
N ASN A 676 42.87 -3.39 30.94
CA ASN A 676 41.49 -2.97 30.75
C ASN A 676 41.30 -2.34 29.35
N PHE A 677 40.73 -3.10 28.43
CA PHE A 677 40.28 -2.55 27.14
C PHE A 677 38.91 -1.89 27.32
N ALA A 678 38.89 -0.57 27.28
CA ALA A 678 37.72 0.24 27.62
C ALA A 678 37.17 1.00 26.40
N ASN A 679 35.87 1.31 26.44
CA ASN A 679 35.19 2.06 25.40
C ASN A 679 35.81 3.47 25.25
N GLY A 680 36.14 3.84 24.01
CA GLY A 680 36.55 5.19 23.62
C GLY A 680 35.39 5.99 23.04
N GLN A 681 35.64 7.25 22.68
CA GLN A 681 34.68 8.08 21.97
C GLN A 681 34.33 7.40 20.64
N GLY A 682 33.12 6.86 20.52
CA GLY A 682 32.73 6.19 19.28
C GLY A 682 33.38 4.83 19.05
N THR A 683 33.81 4.14 20.11
CA THR A 683 34.10 2.70 20.04
C THR A 683 33.59 1.95 21.26
N VAL A 684 33.30 0.67 21.08
CA VAL A 684 33.00 -0.29 22.14
C VAL A 684 34.07 -1.37 22.13
N ALA A 685 34.78 -1.51 23.25
CA ALA A 685 35.75 -2.56 23.46
C ALA A 685 35.00 -3.83 23.91
N LYS A 686 34.90 -4.81 23.02
CA LYS A 686 34.33 -6.13 23.31
C LYS A 686 35.45 -7.14 23.50
N VAL A 687 35.72 -7.49 24.74
CA VAL A 687 36.67 -8.54 25.12
C VAL A 687 35.93 -9.87 25.28
N THR A 688 36.38 -10.90 24.57
CA THR A 688 35.85 -12.27 24.68
C THR A 688 36.98 -13.27 24.72
N SER A 689 37.09 -14.06 25.80
CA SER A 689 38.00 -15.19 25.86
C SER A 689 37.29 -16.47 25.43
N THR A 690 37.88 -17.21 24.48
CA THR A 690 37.31 -18.46 23.94
C THR A 690 38.46 -19.42 23.65
N ASN A 691 38.36 -20.65 24.14
CA ASN A 691 39.39 -21.69 23.99
C ASN A 691 40.81 -21.27 24.46
N GLY A 692 40.90 -20.31 25.38
CA GLY A 692 42.16 -19.73 25.87
C GLY A 692 42.70 -18.55 25.04
N VAL A 693 42.04 -18.17 23.94
CA VAL A 693 42.37 -16.97 23.15
C VAL A 693 41.48 -15.81 23.59
N THR A 694 42.08 -14.77 24.16
CA THR A 694 41.37 -13.53 24.50
C THR A 694 41.35 -12.60 23.30
N THR A 695 40.22 -12.56 22.60
CA THR A 695 39.98 -11.63 21.49
C THR A 695 39.51 -10.29 22.02
N VAL A 696 40.19 -9.21 21.63
CA VAL A 696 39.73 -7.83 21.83
C VAL A 696 39.23 -7.31 20.50
N LYS A 697 37.92 -7.02 20.41
CA LYS A 697 37.31 -6.36 19.26
C LYS A 697 36.98 -4.91 19.62
N VAL A 698 37.34 -3.97 18.74
CA VAL A 698 36.96 -2.56 18.85
C VAL A 698 35.85 -2.30 17.83
N ASP A 699 34.60 -2.35 18.28
CA ASP A 699 33.42 -2.09 17.44
C ASP A 699 33.18 -0.58 17.32
N THR A 700 32.93 -0.08 16.11
CA THR A 700 32.57 1.33 15.84
C THR A 700 31.10 1.42 15.40
N PRO A 701 30.47 2.62 15.40
CA PRO A 701 29.13 2.81 14.82
C PRO A 701 29.06 2.67 13.28
N MET A 702 30.13 2.21 12.62
CA MET A 702 30.22 2.01 11.17
C MET A 702 30.82 0.65 10.82
N THR A 703 30.37 0.06 9.71
CA THR A 703 30.90 -1.17 9.11
C THR A 703 30.96 -1.04 7.59
N TYR A 704 31.86 -1.76 6.92
CA TYR A 704 31.81 -1.89 5.47
C TYR A 704 30.61 -2.73 5.05
N ALA A 705 30.07 -2.47 3.86
CA ALA A 705 28.94 -3.20 3.31
C ALA A 705 29.29 -3.85 1.97
N ASP A 706 28.78 -5.06 1.73
CA ASP A 706 28.86 -5.70 0.41
C ASP A 706 27.93 -5.03 -0.61
N ALA A 707 27.91 -5.54 -1.85
CA ALA A 707 27.03 -5.01 -2.91
C ALA A 707 25.53 -5.22 -2.62
N SER A 708 25.19 -6.14 -1.72
CA SER A 708 23.82 -6.42 -1.26
C SER A 708 23.43 -5.60 -0.01
N GLY A 709 24.37 -4.84 0.57
CA GLY A 709 24.18 -4.06 1.80
C GLY A 709 24.44 -4.83 3.10
N ASN A 710 24.96 -6.05 3.08
CA ASN A 710 25.30 -6.80 4.30
C ASN A 710 26.61 -6.30 4.92
N PRO A 711 26.75 -6.27 6.25
CA PRO A 711 28.02 -6.02 6.92
C PRO A 711 29.13 -6.99 6.47
N THR A 712 30.31 -6.46 6.16
CA THR A 712 31.48 -7.24 5.75
C THR A 712 32.76 -6.72 6.43
N ASN A 713 33.72 -7.63 6.60
CA ASN A 713 35.06 -7.31 7.13
C ASN A 713 36.05 -6.93 6.00
N THR A 714 35.67 -7.12 4.74
CA THR A 714 36.46 -6.68 3.58
C THR A 714 36.19 -5.20 3.33
N PRO A 715 37.22 -4.34 3.15
CA PRO A 715 37.01 -2.94 2.79
C PRO A 715 36.26 -2.79 1.46
N THR A 716 35.26 -1.91 1.41
CA THR A 716 34.49 -1.60 0.20
C THR A 716 34.16 -0.09 0.11
N ASN A 717 33.64 0.34 -1.03
CA ASN A 717 33.15 1.71 -1.25
C ASN A 717 31.71 1.93 -0.71
N ARG A 718 31.17 1.02 0.12
CA ARG A 718 29.89 1.20 0.82
C ARG A 718 30.10 1.01 2.31
N VAL A 719 29.52 1.89 3.12
CA VAL A 719 29.52 1.77 4.58
C VAL A 719 28.10 1.87 5.11
N ASN A 720 27.80 1.05 6.11
CA ASN A 720 26.56 1.10 6.85
C ASN A 720 26.82 1.65 8.25
N LEU A 721 25.89 2.44 8.77
CA LEU A 721 25.82 2.72 10.21
C LEU A 721 25.28 1.48 10.93
N VAL A 722 25.89 1.12 12.06
CA VAL A 722 25.41 0.07 12.95
C VAL A 722 24.92 0.68 14.26
N GLY A 723 23.90 0.07 14.87
CA GLY A 723 23.29 0.55 16.11
C GLY A 723 23.03 -0.58 17.10
N GLY A 724 22.47 -0.24 18.27
CA GLY A 724 22.19 -1.19 19.34
C GLY A 724 21.21 -2.31 18.98
N THR A 725 20.35 -2.10 17.99
CA THR A 725 19.55 -3.16 17.37
C THR A 725 19.95 -3.33 15.90
N ALA A 726 20.45 -4.52 15.55
CA ALA A 726 20.81 -4.87 14.18
C ALA A 726 19.59 -4.82 13.25
N GLY A 727 19.78 -4.33 12.02
CA GLY A 727 18.71 -4.18 11.02
C GLY A 727 17.78 -2.97 11.21
N ASN A 728 17.66 -2.43 12.44
CA ASN A 728 16.93 -1.18 12.66
C ASN A 728 17.68 0.01 12.02
N PRO A 729 16.98 1.00 11.42
CA PRO A 729 17.61 2.22 10.92
C PRO A 729 18.42 2.95 12.00
N VAL A 730 19.49 3.62 11.59
CA VAL A 730 20.31 4.47 12.47
C VAL A 730 20.17 5.92 12.03
N THR A 731 19.89 6.81 12.96
CA THR A 731 19.82 8.26 12.70
C THR A 731 21.21 8.90 12.80
N LEU A 732 21.58 9.72 11.80
CA LEU A 732 22.83 10.47 11.80
C LEU A 732 22.57 11.93 12.22
N GLY A 733 23.14 12.34 13.35
CA GLY A 733 23.06 13.69 13.89
C GLY A 733 24.33 14.51 13.71
N ASN A 734 24.21 15.81 14.00
CA ASN A 734 25.28 16.80 13.88
C ASN A 734 25.83 16.99 12.45
N VAL A 735 24.99 16.78 11.43
CA VAL A 735 25.31 17.03 10.01
C VAL A 735 25.06 18.51 9.68
N ALA A 736 26.07 19.20 9.17
CA ALA A 736 25.97 20.59 8.72
C ALA A 736 25.05 20.74 7.50
N ASP A 737 24.71 21.98 7.16
CA ASP A 737 24.09 22.33 5.88
C ASP A 737 25.09 22.06 4.74
N GLY A 738 24.73 21.21 3.78
CA GLY A 738 25.54 20.93 2.58
C GLY A 738 25.32 21.98 1.49
N THR A 739 26.37 22.28 0.73
CA THR A 739 26.33 23.29 -0.35
C THR A 739 25.38 22.85 -1.47
N VAL A 740 24.22 23.51 -1.60
CA VAL A 740 23.20 23.19 -2.61
C VAL A 740 23.54 23.85 -3.96
N ALA A 741 24.53 23.28 -4.65
CA ALA A 741 25.02 23.76 -5.94
C ALA A 741 25.24 22.61 -6.94
N ALA A 742 25.26 22.92 -8.24
CA ALA A 742 25.49 21.94 -9.30
C ALA A 742 26.77 21.12 -9.07
N GLY A 743 26.64 19.79 -9.09
CA GLY A 743 27.76 18.87 -8.89
C GLY A 743 28.24 18.69 -7.45
N SER A 744 27.67 19.40 -6.47
CA SER A 744 28.05 19.26 -5.05
C SER A 744 27.88 17.84 -4.52
N LYS A 745 28.89 17.35 -3.80
CA LYS A 745 28.95 16.01 -3.17
C LYS A 745 28.93 16.08 -1.65
N GLU A 746 28.38 17.15 -1.10
CA GLU A 746 28.08 17.27 0.34
C GLU A 746 26.68 16.74 0.62
N ALA A 747 26.51 15.92 1.67
CA ALA A 747 25.20 15.48 2.14
C ALA A 747 24.32 16.69 2.48
N VAL A 748 23.04 16.65 2.11
CA VAL A 748 22.06 17.63 2.59
C VAL A 748 21.38 17.12 3.85
N ASN A 749 21.16 18.01 4.82
CA ASN A 749 20.48 17.64 6.06
C ASN A 749 18.95 17.77 5.95
N GLY A 750 18.25 17.31 6.99
CA GLY A 750 16.78 17.33 7.04
C GLY A 750 16.16 18.73 6.94
N GLY A 751 16.85 19.78 7.40
CA GLY A 751 16.38 21.17 7.30
C GLY A 751 16.36 21.70 5.87
N GLN A 752 17.39 21.36 5.08
CA GLN A 752 17.50 21.77 3.67
C GLN A 752 16.48 21.06 2.78
N LEU A 753 16.29 19.75 3.00
CA LEU A 753 15.24 18.97 2.34
C LEU A 753 13.84 19.46 2.78
N TYR A 754 13.65 19.78 4.06
CA TYR A 754 12.41 20.38 4.56
C TYR A 754 12.11 21.74 3.91
N ALA A 755 13.07 22.65 3.80
CA ALA A 755 12.89 23.94 3.13
C ALA A 755 12.50 23.79 1.65
N THR A 756 13.06 22.78 0.98
CA THR A 756 12.67 22.39 -0.39
C THR A 756 11.23 21.87 -0.44
N ASN A 757 10.87 20.95 0.45
CA ASN A 757 9.51 20.40 0.55
C ASN A 757 8.48 21.47 0.92
N GLN A 758 8.83 22.46 1.75
CA GLN A 758 7.97 23.61 2.06
C GLN A 758 7.72 24.49 0.82
N ASN A 759 8.70 24.64 -0.08
CA ASN A 759 8.49 25.34 -1.34
C ASN A 759 7.58 24.55 -2.30
N VAL A 760 7.71 23.22 -2.36
CA VAL A 760 6.80 22.34 -3.13
C VAL A 760 5.36 22.39 -2.55
N ALA A 761 5.24 22.37 -1.22
CA ALA A 761 3.97 22.40 -0.51
C ALA A 761 3.20 23.73 -0.62
N LYS A 762 3.83 24.81 -1.13
CA LYS A 762 3.14 26.08 -1.41
C LYS A 762 2.03 25.95 -2.44
N GLY A 763 2.12 24.98 -3.36
CA GLY A 763 1.11 24.76 -4.38
C GLY A 763 0.98 25.91 -5.39
N ILE A 764 -0.23 26.11 -5.89
CA ILE A 764 -0.62 27.13 -6.87
C ILE A 764 -1.89 27.79 -6.35
N ASN A 765 -1.88 29.11 -6.13
CA ASN A 765 -3.11 29.82 -5.87
C ASN A 765 -3.81 30.09 -7.20
N PHE A 766 -5.05 29.62 -7.36
CA PHE A 766 -5.82 29.76 -8.60
C PHE A 766 -7.24 30.25 -8.29
N GLY A 767 -7.74 31.20 -9.06
CA GLY A 767 -9.03 31.83 -8.77
C GLY A 767 -9.58 32.74 -9.86
N GLY A 768 -10.87 33.02 -9.73
CA GLY A 768 -11.60 34.05 -10.47
C GLY A 768 -11.65 35.39 -9.73
N THR A 769 -12.54 36.29 -10.17
CA THR A 769 -12.76 37.60 -9.54
C THR A 769 -13.34 37.57 -8.11
N THR A 770 -13.74 36.40 -7.59
CA THR A 770 -14.34 36.27 -6.24
C THR A 770 -13.38 35.70 -5.17
N GLY A 771 -12.07 35.60 -5.44
CA GLY A 771 -11.06 35.07 -4.51
C GLY A 771 -10.20 33.96 -5.13
N SER A 772 -9.36 33.28 -4.36
CA SER A 772 -8.51 32.19 -4.87
C SER A 772 -8.36 31.04 -3.88
N ASN A 773 -8.30 29.81 -4.40
CA ASN A 773 -8.00 28.60 -3.64
C ASN A 773 -6.56 28.16 -3.91
N ASN A 774 -5.94 27.46 -2.96
CA ASN A 774 -4.62 26.84 -3.16
C ASN A 774 -4.75 25.37 -3.58
N TYR A 775 -4.00 24.96 -4.60
CA TYR A 775 -3.98 23.62 -5.18
C TYR A 775 -2.56 23.05 -5.14
N LYS A 776 -2.40 21.80 -4.70
CA LYS A 776 -1.11 21.11 -4.62
C LYS A 776 -0.65 20.63 -6.00
N LEU A 777 0.64 20.34 -6.14
CA LEU A 777 1.14 19.69 -7.36
C LEU A 777 0.49 18.30 -7.50
N GLY A 778 -0.19 18.08 -8.62
CA GLY A 778 -0.98 16.87 -8.89
C GLY A 778 -2.49 17.05 -8.70
N ASP A 779 -2.96 18.15 -8.09
CA ASP A 779 -4.39 18.46 -8.01
C ASP A 779 -4.95 18.88 -9.38
N THR A 780 -6.14 18.38 -9.74
CA THR A 780 -6.83 18.78 -10.98
C THR A 780 -7.53 20.13 -10.78
N ILE A 781 -6.97 21.19 -11.37
CA ILE A 781 -7.60 22.52 -11.46
C ILE A 781 -8.54 22.54 -12.66
N ASN A 782 -9.84 22.71 -12.39
CA ASN A 782 -10.90 22.74 -13.41
C ASN A 782 -11.24 24.19 -13.78
N VAL A 783 -11.23 24.51 -15.06
CA VAL A 783 -11.97 25.67 -15.58
C VAL A 783 -13.33 25.15 -16.05
N LYS A 784 -14.42 25.51 -15.36
CA LYS A 784 -15.79 25.15 -15.75
C LYS A 784 -16.44 26.31 -16.51
N GLY A 785 -17.39 25.97 -17.37
CA GLY A 785 -18.36 26.92 -17.91
C GLY A 785 -19.67 26.91 -17.12
N ASP A 786 -20.69 27.62 -17.61
CA ASP A 786 -22.07 27.66 -17.12
C ASP A 786 -23.02 26.98 -18.13
N SER A 787 -24.28 27.41 -18.23
CA SER A 787 -25.21 26.94 -19.28
C SER A 787 -24.98 27.58 -20.65
N ASN A 788 -24.13 28.60 -20.74
CA ASN A 788 -23.84 29.39 -21.93
C ASN A 788 -22.44 29.12 -22.51
N ILE A 789 -21.51 28.69 -21.66
CA ILE A 789 -20.13 28.36 -21.98
C ILE A 789 -19.93 26.88 -21.70
N THR A 790 -19.50 26.09 -22.68
CA THR A 790 -18.98 24.73 -22.46
C THR A 790 -17.47 24.78 -22.29
N SER A 791 -16.94 23.92 -21.43
CA SER A 791 -15.52 23.71 -21.20
C SER A 791 -15.14 22.27 -21.55
N THR A 792 -14.07 22.09 -22.32
CA THR A 792 -13.57 20.77 -22.74
C THR A 792 -12.06 20.65 -22.52
N THR A 793 -11.61 19.52 -21.96
CA THR A 793 -10.18 19.23 -21.86
C THR A 793 -9.61 18.89 -23.23
N ILE A 794 -8.48 19.51 -23.59
CA ILE A 794 -7.77 19.30 -24.85
C ILE A 794 -6.28 19.01 -24.59
N ALA A 795 -5.55 18.58 -25.62
CA ALA A 795 -4.10 18.46 -25.52
C ALA A 795 -3.47 19.83 -25.18
N GLY A 796 -2.78 19.90 -24.03
CA GLY A 796 -2.14 21.12 -23.53
C GLY A 796 -3.00 22.03 -22.65
N GLY A 797 -4.28 21.71 -22.37
CA GLY A 797 -5.09 22.51 -21.44
C GLY A 797 -6.60 22.34 -21.58
N THR A 798 -7.31 23.47 -21.55
CA THR A 798 -8.78 23.52 -21.59
C THR A 798 -9.24 24.49 -22.67
N GLN A 799 -10.17 24.05 -23.52
CA GLN A 799 -10.88 24.88 -24.48
C GLN A 799 -12.19 25.37 -23.88
N LEU A 800 -12.55 26.61 -24.18
CA LEU A 800 -13.84 27.20 -23.85
C LEU A 800 -14.57 27.53 -25.15
N ALA A 801 -15.87 27.24 -25.20
CA ALA A 801 -16.73 27.51 -26.35
C ALA A 801 -18.07 28.08 -25.87
N LEU A 802 -18.67 29.00 -26.63
CA LEU A 802 -20.06 29.39 -26.43
C LEU A 802 -20.98 28.27 -26.95
N ASN A 803 -22.07 28.02 -26.22
CA ASN A 803 -23.10 27.09 -26.63
C ASN A 803 -23.93 27.66 -27.79
N PRO A 804 -24.42 26.83 -28.73
CA PRO A 804 -25.19 27.32 -29.89
C PRO A 804 -26.46 28.11 -29.52
N ASN A 805 -27.05 27.79 -28.36
CA ASN A 805 -28.16 28.50 -27.76
C ASN A 805 -27.67 29.18 -26.48
N LEU A 806 -27.88 30.50 -26.36
CA LEU A 806 -27.52 31.27 -25.18
C LEU A 806 -28.76 31.63 -24.36
N ASN A 807 -28.75 31.28 -23.08
CA ASN A 807 -29.73 31.64 -22.07
C ASN A 807 -29.28 32.92 -21.34
N VAL A 808 -29.76 34.06 -21.82
CA VAL A 808 -29.49 35.41 -21.29
C VAL A 808 -30.80 36.19 -21.16
N THR A 809 -30.93 37.03 -20.13
CA THR A 809 -32.14 37.83 -19.87
C THR A 809 -32.27 39.04 -20.80
N SER A 810 -31.16 39.60 -21.28
CA SER A 810 -31.18 40.57 -22.38
C SER A 810 -29.89 40.60 -23.19
N VAL A 811 -30.02 41.03 -24.44
CA VAL A 811 -28.93 41.50 -25.27
C VAL A 811 -29.16 42.98 -25.54
N THR A 812 -28.22 43.82 -25.07
CA THR A 812 -28.14 45.23 -25.44
C THR A 812 -27.08 45.38 -26.53
N THR A 813 -27.45 46.04 -27.61
CA THR A 813 -26.52 46.48 -28.65
C THR A 813 -26.57 47.99 -28.84
N THR A 814 -25.41 48.62 -29.00
CA THR A 814 -25.28 50.07 -29.17
C THR A 814 -24.41 50.36 -30.40
N ASP A 815 -24.85 51.27 -31.27
CA ASP A 815 -24.11 51.67 -32.47
C ASP A 815 -23.24 52.92 -32.25
N ALA A 816 -22.44 53.29 -33.25
CA ALA A 816 -21.54 54.44 -33.17
C ALA A 816 -22.26 55.81 -33.11
N ALA A 817 -23.56 55.87 -33.41
CA ALA A 817 -24.38 57.05 -33.24
C ALA A 817 -25.07 57.11 -31.86
N GLY A 818 -24.94 56.06 -31.04
CA GLY A 818 -25.55 55.95 -29.72
C GLY A 818 -26.99 55.42 -29.73
N ASN A 819 -27.50 54.94 -30.88
CA ASN A 819 -28.78 54.24 -30.91
C ASN A 819 -28.62 52.88 -30.20
N LYS A 820 -29.68 52.43 -29.52
CA LYS A 820 -29.66 51.20 -28.73
C LYS A 820 -30.80 50.27 -29.14
N THR A 821 -30.46 49.05 -29.54
CA THR A 821 -31.41 47.94 -29.67
C THR A 821 -31.28 47.01 -28.48
N VAL A 822 -32.37 46.83 -27.75
CA VAL A 822 -32.51 45.82 -26.69
C VAL A 822 -33.37 44.68 -27.20
N THR A 823 -32.90 43.45 -27.04
CA THR A 823 -33.67 42.22 -27.24
C THR A 823 -33.76 41.50 -25.89
N ASN A 824 -34.98 41.26 -25.40
CA ASN A 824 -35.25 40.64 -24.11
C ASN A 824 -36.62 39.93 -24.11
N GLY A 825 -37.08 39.45 -22.95
CA GLY A 825 -38.38 38.78 -22.81
C GLY A 825 -39.61 39.64 -23.14
N SER A 826 -39.48 40.97 -23.27
CA SER A 826 -40.55 41.87 -23.74
C SER A 826 -40.56 42.04 -25.26
N GLY A 827 -39.55 41.53 -25.98
CA GLY A 827 -39.41 41.61 -27.44
C GLY A 827 -38.17 42.39 -27.88
N VAL A 828 -38.30 43.15 -28.97
CA VAL A 828 -37.26 44.01 -29.53
C VAL A 828 -37.68 45.47 -29.36
N THR A 829 -36.82 46.29 -28.77
CA THR A 829 -37.02 47.76 -28.67
C THR A 829 -35.78 48.48 -29.19
N ILE A 830 -35.99 49.42 -30.10
CA ILE A 830 -34.97 50.21 -30.77
C ILE A 830 -35.17 51.66 -30.35
N THR A 831 -34.28 52.14 -29.48
CA THR A 831 -34.31 53.50 -28.95
C THR A 831 -33.26 54.33 -29.68
N PRO A 832 -33.66 55.37 -30.44
CA PRO A 832 -32.71 56.32 -31.03
C PRO A 832 -31.83 56.99 -29.98
N ALA A 833 -30.68 57.52 -30.40
CA ALA A 833 -29.89 58.43 -29.58
C ALA A 833 -30.71 59.65 -29.13
N ALA A 834 -30.30 60.31 -28.04
CA ALA A 834 -31.05 61.44 -27.47
C ALA A 834 -31.27 62.58 -28.49
N GLY A 835 -32.53 62.94 -28.72
CA GLY A 835 -32.94 63.90 -29.76
C GLY A 835 -33.39 63.24 -31.08
N GLY A 836 -33.21 61.93 -31.24
CA GLY A 836 -33.90 61.14 -32.26
C GLY A 836 -35.40 60.99 -31.97
N GLY A 837 -36.14 60.47 -32.95
CA GLY A 837 -37.60 60.32 -32.88
C GLY A 837 -38.10 59.26 -31.90
N ASN A 838 -39.41 58.95 -31.98
CA ASN A 838 -40.03 57.96 -31.11
C ASN A 838 -39.37 56.57 -31.27
N PRO A 839 -39.22 55.79 -30.19
CA PRO A 839 -38.76 54.41 -30.28
C PRO A 839 -39.62 53.53 -31.20
N VAL A 840 -38.98 52.56 -31.84
CA VAL A 840 -39.64 51.52 -32.64
C VAL A 840 -39.52 50.20 -31.90
N SER A 841 -40.62 49.47 -31.73
CA SER A 841 -40.61 48.23 -30.97
C SER A 841 -41.57 47.16 -31.50
N LEU A 842 -41.15 45.91 -31.39
CA LEU A 842 -41.96 44.72 -31.61
C LEU A 842 -42.02 43.96 -30.29
N THR A 843 -43.19 43.93 -29.67
CA THR A 843 -43.41 43.44 -28.29
C THR A 843 -44.56 42.43 -28.24
N THR A 844 -44.86 41.92 -27.05
CA THR A 844 -46.08 41.13 -26.80
C THR A 844 -47.39 41.89 -27.09
N GLY A 845 -47.36 43.23 -27.11
CA GLY A 845 -48.45 44.09 -27.57
C GLY A 845 -48.48 44.33 -29.09
N GLY A 846 -47.60 43.68 -29.86
CA GLY A 846 -47.46 43.87 -31.30
C GLY A 846 -46.41 44.90 -31.69
N LEU A 847 -46.53 45.44 -32.91
CA LEU A 847 -45.60 46.40 -33.51
C LEU A 847 -46.03 47.84 -33.23
N ASN A 848 -45.18 48.60 -32.53
CA ASN A 848 -45.22 50.06 -32.55
C ASN A 848 -44.15 50.58 -33.52
N ASN A 849 -44.58 51.18 -34.63
CA ASN A 849 -43.68 51.68 -35.67
C ASN A 849 -43.10 53.09 -35.39
N GLY A 850 -43.32 53.64 -34.19
CA GLY A 850 -42.83 54.98 -33.79
C GLY A 850 -43.52 56.15 -34.51
N GLY A 851 -44.60 55.90 -35.26
CA GLY A 851 -45.20 56.85 -36.20
C GLY A 851 -44.54 56.87 -37.59
N ASN A 852 -43.54 56.03 -37.84
CA ASN A 852 -42.96 55.87 -39.19
C ASN A 852 -43.97 55.21 -40.15
N LYS A 853 -43.71 55.35 -41.46
CA LYS A 853 -44.43 54.57 -42.49
C LYS A 853 -43.92 53.12 -42.50
N ILE A 854 -44.81 52.15 -42.65
CA ILE A 854 -44.43 50.77 -42.97
C ILE A 854 -44.23 50.70 -44.48
N THR A 855 -43.09 50.15 -44.93
CA THR A 855 -42.66 50.17 -46.34
C THR A 855 -42.54 48.78 -46.95
N ASN A 856 -42.63 48.72 -48.29
CA ASN A 856 -42.52 47.50 -49.09
C ASN A 856 -43.48 46.38 -48.65
N VAL A 857 -44.76 46.71 -48.49
CA VAL A 857 -45.84 45.77 -48.16
C VAL A 857 -46.51 45.29 -49.45
N ALA A 858 -46.43 43.98 -49.73
CA ALA A 858 -47.13 43.35 -50.84
C ALA A 858 -48.66 43.46 -50.69
N ARG A 859 -49.38 43.17 -51.78
CA ARG A 859 -50.84 43.09 -51.72
C ARG A 859 -51.26 41.91 -50.85
N GLY A 860 -52.10 42.16 -49.85
CA GLY A 860 -52.83 41.10 -49.16
C GLY A 860 -53.72 40.31 -50.12
N THR A 861 -53.84 39.01 -49.89
CA THR A 861 -54.78 38.11 -50.57
C THR A 861 -55.75 37.47 -49.59
N ASP A 862 -55.30 37.24 -48.37
CA ASP A 862 -55.98 36.44 -47.37
C ASP A 862 -56.67 37.38 -46.37
N GLY A 863 -57.78 36.96 -45.77
CA GLY A 863 -58.64 37.87 -44.99
C GLY A 863 -57.97 38.58 -43.81
N THR A 864 -56.89 38.04 -43.26
CA THR A 864 -56.10 38.65 -42.17
C THR A 864 -54.85 39.38 -42.66
N ASP A 865 -54.62 39.50 -43.97
CA ASP A 865 -53.51 40.28 -44.51
C ASP A 865 -53.76 41.79 -44.35
N ALA A 866 -52.69 42.57 -44.17
CA ALA A 866 -52.71 44.01 -44.26
C ALA A 866 -53.15 44.49 -45.66
N VAL A 867 -53.95 45.55 -45.69
CA VAL A 867 -54.34 46.25 -46.92
C VAL A 867 -53.27 47.27 -47.26
N ASN A 868 -52.58 47.09 -48.39
CA ASN A 868 -51.75 48.16 -48.95
C ASN A 868 -52.61 49.18 -49.74
N VAL A 869 -52.09 50.39 -49.95
CA VAL A 869 -52.82 51.52 -50.57
C VAL A 869 -53.40 51.14 -51.95
N ASN A 870 -52.70 50.28 -52.71
CA ASN A 870 -53.15 49.82 -54.02
C ASN A 870 -54.32 48.82 -53.97
N GLN A 871 -54.63 48.24 -52.81
CA GLN A 871 -55.86 47.45 -52.59
C GLN A 871 -57.02 48.36 -52.19
N LEU A 872 -56.79 49.31 -51.26
CA LEU A 872 -57.79 50.27 -50.81
C LEU A 872 -58.34 51.09 -51.99
N ASN A 873 -57.45 51.63 -52.84
CA ASN A 873 -57.83 52.40 -54.02
C ASN A 873 -58.66 51.57 -55.02
N ALA A 874 -58.38 50.26 -55.15
CA ALA A 874 -59.13 49.38 -56.04
C ALA A 874 -60.55 49.08 -55.51
N ALA A 875 -60.71 48.95 -54.18
CA ALA A 875 -62.02 48.77 -53.56
C ALA A 875 -62.89 50.04 -53.64
N LEU A 876 -62.28 51.21 -53.43
CA LEU A 876 -62.94 52.51 -53.59
C LEU A 876 -63.47 52.71 -55.02
N GLY A 877 -62.66 52.39 -56.04
CA GLY A 877 -63.09 52.45 -57.44
C GLY A 877 -64.28 51.54 -57.77
N ALA A 878 -64.31 50.33 -57.18
CA ALA A 878 -65.40 49.38 -57.39
C ALA A 878 -66.75 49.87 -56.79
N LEU A 879 -66.72 50.54 -55.64
CA LEU A 879 -67.92 51.11 -55.01
C LEU A 879 -68.46 52.33 -55.77
N SER A 880 -67.57 53.24 -56.22
CA SER A 880 -67.98 54.51 -56.84
C SER A 880 -68.51 54.37 -58.27
N GLY A 881 -68.06 53.36 -59.03
CA GLY A 881 -68.49 53.15 -60.42
C GLY A 881 -69.85 52.45 -60.53
N THR A 882 -69.86 51.14 -60.28
CA THR A 882 -70.97 50.25 -60.64
C THR A 882 -72.26 50.54 -59.87
N ASN A 883 -72.17 50.80 -58.57
CA ASN A 883 -73.37 51.04 -57.75
C ASN A 883 -74.06 52.36 -58.12
N ASN A 884 -73.30 53.40 -58.43
CA ASN A 884 -73.87 54.67 -58.88
C ASN A 884 -74.60 54.51 -60.23
N ALA A 885 -73.98 53.80 -61.19
CA ALA A 885 -74.63 53.50 -62.47
C ALA A 885 -75.93 52.68 -62.31
N ASN A 886 -75.94 51.68 -61.42
CA ASN A 886 -77.12 50.86 -61.15
C ASN A 886 -78.25 51.65 -60.44
N ILE A 887 -77.91 52.56 -59.53
CA ILE A 887 -78.89 53.44 -58.86
C ILE A 887 -79.50 54.42 -59.87
N ILE A 888 -78.68 55.04 -60.72
CA ILE A 888 -79.15 55.93 -61.81
C ILE A 888 -80.07 55.17 -62.77
N ALA A 889 -79.73 53.92 -63.14
CA ALA A 889 -80.57 53.09 -64.00
C ALA A 889 -81.88 52.66 -63.33
N LEU A 890 -81.87 52.39 -62.01
CA LEU A 890 -83.07 52.06 -61.26
C LEU A 890 -83.99 53.27 -61.10
N ASP A 891 -83.46 54.44 -60.76
CA ASP A 891 -84.22 55.69 -60.66
C ASP A 891 -84.87 56.05 -62.01
N ALA A 892 -84.12 55.98 -63.11
CA ALA A 892 -84.65 56.16 -64.45
C ALA A 892 -85.80 55.18 -64.77
N LYS A 893 -85.68 53.90 -64.34
CA LYS A 893 -86.73 52.89 -64.54
C LYS A 893 -87.95 53.09 -63.62
N VAL A 894 -87.76 53.53 -62.39
CA VAL A 894 -88.86 53.87 -61.46
C VAL A 894 -89.65 55.07 -62.01
N ASN A 895 -88.94 56.09 -62.51
CA ASN A 895 -89.55 57.23 -63.18
C ASN A 895 -90.27 56.82 -64.48
N ASP A 896 -89.71 55.93 -65.30
CA ASP A 896 -90.39 55.38 -66.49
C ASP A 896 -91.67 54.58 -66.14
N VAL A 897 -91.63 53.75 -65.11
CA VAL A 897 -92.82 53.01 -64.63
C VAL A 897 -93.88 53.96 -64.07
N ALA A 898 -93.48 54.99 -63.31
CA ALA A 898 -94.40 56.01 -62.79
C ALA A 898 -95.08 56.80 -63.92
N ASN A 899 -94.31 57.21 -64.92
CA ASN A 899 -94.82 57.90 -66.11
C ASN A 899 -95.72 56.99 -66.96
N THR A 900 -95.36 55.71 -67.14
CA THR A 900 -96.19 54.72 -67.83
C THR A 900 -97.52 54.47 -67.10
N ALA A 901 -97.51 54.41 -65.76
CA ALA A 901 -98.73 54.32 -64.97
C ALA A 901 -99.59 55.60 -65.06
N ASN A 902 -98.98 56.79 -64.96
CA ASN A 902 -99.69 58.07 -65.12
C ASN A 902 -100.34 58.19 -66.51
N ALA A 903 -99.64 57.76 -67.57
CA ALA A 903 -100.15 57.75 -68.94
C ALA A 903 -101.29 56.73 -69.13
N GLY A 904 -101.23 55.57 -68.49
CA GLY A 904 -102.35 54.62 -68.42
C GLY A 904 -103.59 55.20 -67.73
N VAL A 905 -103.40 55.99 -66.67
CA VAL A 905 -104.50 56.73 -66.02
C VAL A 905 -105.05 57.82 -66.95
N ALA A 906 -104.20 58.58 -67.63
CA ALA A 906 -104.64 59.59 -68.61
C ALA A 906 -105.45 58.96 -69.77
N GLN A 907 -105.07 57.76 -70.23
CA GLN A 907 -105.78 56.97 -71.23
C GLN A 907 -107.15 56.47 -70.73
N ALA A 908 -107.22 56.02 -69.47
CA ALA A 908 -108.49 55.64 -68.84
C ALA A 908 -109.44 56.84 -68.72
N ILE A 909 -108.93 58.02 -68.32
CA ILE A 909 -109.69 59.28 -68.29
C ILE A 909 -110.22 59.66 -69.68
N ALA A 910 -109.35 59.61 -70.71
CA ALA A 910 -109.75 59.88 -72.09
C ALA A 910 -110.87 58.95 -72.58
N THR A 911 -110.82 57.67 -72.17
CA THR A 911 -111.80 56.64 -72.55
C THR A 911 -113.12 56.80 -71.78
N ALA A 912 -113.06 57.17 -70.50
CA ALA A 912 -114.24 57.46 -69.68
C ALA A 912 -114.98 58.72 -70.16
N GLY A 913 -114.25 59.73 -70.64
CA GLY A 913 -114.81 60.97 -71.19
C GLY A 913 -115.56 60.85 -72.52
N LEU A 914 -115.60 59.67 -73.15
CA LEU A 914 -116.32 59.43 -74.40
C LEU A 914 -117.84 59.36 -74.18
N PRO A 915 -118.66 60.21 -74.84
CA PRO A 915 -120.12 60.06 -74.85
C PRO A 915 -120.60 58.70 -75.41
N GLN A 916 -121.90 58.45 -75.27
CA GLN A 916 -122.58 57.24 -75.73
C GLN A 916 -123.83 57.62 -76.53
N ALA A 917 -124.18 56.82 -77.54
CA ALA A 917 -125.46 56.92 -78.21
C ALA A 917 -126.61 56.78 -77.19
N TYR A 918 -127.65 57.60 -77.34
CA TYR A 918 -128.79 57.69 -76.40
C TYR A 918 -130.17 57.56 -77.10
N LEU A 919 -130.17 57.25 -78.40
CA LEU A 919 -131.36 57.12 -79.25
C LEU A 919 -131.36 55.73 -79.92
N PRO A 920 -132.48 54.98 -79.90
CA PRO A 920 -132.61 53.71 -80.63
C PRO A 920 -132.30 53.85 -82.12
N GLY A 921 -131.64 52.84 -82.70
CA GLY A 921 -131.24 52.81 -84.11
C GLY A 921 -130.23 53.89 -84.51
N LYS A 922 -129.50 54.49 -83.56
CA LYS A 922 -128.45 55.49 -83.83
C LYS A 922 -127.06 54.99 -83.45
N ASN A 923 -126.12 55.27 -84.35
CA ASN A 923 -124.69 55.10 -84.15
C ASN A 923 -124.06 56.44 -83.76
N MET A 924 -123.07 56.41 -82.86
CA MET A 924 -122.29 57.57 -82.45
C MET A 924 -120.80 57.23 -82.49
N VAL A 925 -120.00 58.08 -83.15
CA VAL A 925 -118.55 58.12 -83.01
C VAL A 925 -118.18 59.30 -82.11
N ALA A 926 -117.26 59.08 -81.17
CA ALA A 926 -116.80 60.06 -80.20
C ALA A 926 -115.27 60.06 -80.12
N VAL A 927 -114.69 61.20 -79.72
CA VAL A 927 -113.25 61.34 -79.42
C VAL A 927 -113.11 61.98 -78.04
N GLY A 928 -112.19 61.48 -77.23
CA GLY A 928 -111.95 61.93 -75.86
C GLY A 928 -110.46 62.12 -75.61
N GLY A 929 -110.12 63.10 -74.77
CA GLY A 929 -108.76 63.39 -74.32
C GLY A 929 -108.67 63.37 -72.80
N GLY A 930 -107.52 63.01 -72.27
CA GLY A 930 -107.24 62.96 -70.84
C GLY A 930 -105.83 63.43 -70.54
N TYR A 931 -105.64 63.99 -69.35
CA TYR A 931 -104.35 64.48 -68.87
C TYR A 931 -104.20 64.12 -67.39
N TYR A 932 -103.05 63.55 -67.02
CA TYR A 932 -102.76 63.20 -65.63
C TYR A 932 -101.25 63.29 -65.35
N LYS A 933 -100.87 64.18 -64.42
CA LYS A 933 -99.50 64.34 -63.90
C LYS A 933 -98.41 64.39 -64.99
N GLY A 934 -98.62 65.23 -66.01
CA GLY A 934 -97.64 65.45 -67.11
C GLY A 934 -97.88 64.58 -68.35
N GLU A 935 -98.58 63.46 -68.22
CA GLU A 935 -98.84 62.53 -69.32
C GLU A 935 -100.25 62.73 -69.92
N THR A 936 -100.42 62.41 -71.21
CA THR A 936 -101.67 62.58 -71.97
C THR A 936 -102.20 61.25 -72.50
N GLY A 937 -103.53 61.14 -72.54
CA GLY A 937 -104.25 60.03 -73.13
C GLY A 937 -105.24 60.52 -74.18
N TYR A 938 -105.51 59.67 -75.18
CA TYR A 938 -106.48 59.90 -76.23
C TYR A 938 -107.30 58.64 -76.47
N ALA A 939 -108.58 58.80 -76.77
CA ALA A 939 -109.49 57.69 -77.04
C ALA A 939 -110.50 58.02 -78.15
N VAL A 940 -110.92 57.01 -78.88
CA VAL A 940 -111.96 57.06 -79.90
C VAL A 940 -112.99 55.97 -79.58
N GLY A 941 -114.24 56.37 -79.46
CA GLY A 941 -115.36 55.49 -79.16
C GLY A 941 -116.31 55.32 -80.34
N PHE A 942 -116.82 54.11 -80.53
CA PHE A 942 -118.02 53.84 -81.31
C PHE A 942 -119.09 53.31 -80.35
N SER A 943 -120.33 53.78 -80.47
CA SER A 943 -121.46 53.18 -79.76
C SER A 943 -122.72 53.16 -80.61
N THR A 944 -123.59 52.19 -80.33
CA THR A 944 -124.84 51.97 -81.05
C THR A 944 -125.91 51.45 -80.10
N ILE A 945 -127.17 51.83 -80.35
CA ILE A 945 -128.35 51.22 -79.73
C ILE A 945 -129.13 50.48 -80.81
N SER A 946 -129.57 49.25 -80.53
CA SER A 946 -130.44 48.48 -81.44
C SER A 946 -131.72 49.25 -81.77
N ASP A 947 -132.35 48.95 -82.91
CA ASP A 947 -133.60 49.61 -83.34
C ASP A 947 -134.75 49.41 -82.34
N SER A 948 -134.73 48.29 -81.60
CA SER A 948 -135.64 48.01 -80.48
C SER A 948 -135.43 48.88 -79.23
N GLY A 949 -134.26 49.52 -79.09
CA GLY A 949 -133.86 50.26 -77.90
C GLY A 949 -133.19 49.41 -76.80
N ASN A 950 -133.33 48.08 -76.83
CA ASN A 950 -132.96 47.24 -75.69
C ASN A 950 -131.46 46.93 -75.57
N TRP A 951 -130.70 46.85 -76.67
CA TRP A 951 -129.25 46.57 -76.62
C TRP A 951 -128.44 47.83 -76.88
N ILE A 952 -127.48 48.13 -76.00
CA ILE A 952 -126.49 49.20 -76.19
C ILE A 952 -125.10 48.57 -76.25
N ILE A 953 -124.37 48.81 -77.34
CA ILE A 953 -122.99 48.35 -77.53
C ILE A 953 -122.06 49.57 -77.58
N LYS A 954 -120.94 49.52 -76.86
CA LYS A 954 -119.89 50.54 -76.89
C LYS A 954 -118.53 49.87 -77.05
N ALA A 955 -117.80 50.23 -78.11
CA ALA A 955 -116.41 49.85 -78.35
C ALA A 955 -115.52 51.10 -78.25
N THR A 956 -114.30 50.95 -77.74
CA THR A 956 -113.34 52.05 -77.58
C THR A 956 -111.93 51.59 -77.94
N GLY A 957 -111.23 52.37 -78.77
CA GLY A 957 -109.77 52.29 -78.94
C GLY A 957 -109.11 53.49 -78.25
N SER A 958 -107.93 53.31 -77.67
CA SER A 958 -107.25 54.35 -76.88
C SER A 958 -105.73 54.17 -76.89
N GLY A 959 -105.01 55.27 -76.60
CA GLY A 959 -103.56 55.27 -76.43
C GLY A 959 -103.07 56.46 -75.61
N ASN A 960 -101.76 56.56 -75.40
CA ASN A 960 -101.16 57.60 -74.56
C ASN A 960 -99.77 58.09 -75.02
N SER A 961 -99.27 59.13 -74.36
CA SER A 961 -97.96 59.77 -74.60
C SER A 961 -96.75 58.87 -74.42
N ARG A 962 -96.88 57.71 -73.76
CA ARG A 962 -95.81 56.69 -73.65
C ARG A 962 -95.87 55.65 -74.78
N GLY A 963 -96.73 55.83 -75.77
CA GLY A 963 -96.88 54.92 -76.92
C GLY A 963 -97.58 53.60 -76.59
N ASN A 964 -98.24 53.48 -75.43
CA ASN A 964 -99.05 52.33 -75.09
C ASN A 964 -100.47 52.50 -75.64
N PHE A 965 -101.10 51.38 -76.00
CA PHE A 965 -102.44 51.32 -76.60
C PHE A 965 -103.32 50.31 -75.87
N GLY A 966 -104.63 50.51 -75.91
CA GLY A 966 -105.61 49.62 -75.29
C GLY A 966 -107.00 49.78 -75.91
N ALA A 967 -107.78 48.70 -75.91
CA ALA A 967 -109.14 48.68 -76.42
C ALA A 967 -110.09 48.01 -75.43
N SER A 968 -111.37 48.38 -75.51
CA SER A 968 -112.43 47.73 -74.74
C SER A 968 -113.70 47.62 -75.60
N ILE A 969 -114.54 46.64 -75.29
CA ILE A 969 -115.90 46.54 -75.82
C ILE A 969 -116.84 46.05 -74.72
N GLY A 970 -118.01 46.68 -74.62
CA GLY A 970 -119.06 46.30 -73.68
C GLY A 970 -120.42 46.32 -74.36
N ALA A 971 -121.31 45.43 -73.93
CA ALA A 971 -122.70 45.38 -74.32
C ALA A 971 -123.57 45.38 -73.06
N GLY A 972 -124.56 46.26 -73.02
CA GLY A 972 -125.58 46.33 -71.97
C GLY A 972 -126.97 46.05 -72.55
N TYR A 973 -127.83 45.44 -71.74
CA TYR A 973 -129.23 45.22 -72.05
C TYR A 973 -130.10 46.04 -71.09
N GLN A 974 -131.06 46.79 -71.63
CA GLN A 974 -132.08 47.55 -70.90
C GLN A 974 -133.48 47.08 -71.31
N TRP A 975 -134.45 47.25 -70.42
CA TRP A 975 -135.80 46.70 -70.51
C TRP A 975 -136.85 47.65 -69.92
#